data_AF-A0A971ULT0-F1
#
_entry.id   AF-A0A971ULT0-F1
#
_cell.length_a   1.000
_cell.length_b   1.000
_cell.length_c   1.000
_cell.angle_alpha   90.00
_cell.angle_beta   90.00
_cell.angle_gamma   90.00
#
_symmetry.space_group_name_H-M   'P 1'
#
loop_
_entity.id
_entity.type
_entity.pdbx_description
1 polymer ?
#
loop_
_entity_poly.entity_id
_entity_poly.type
_entity_poly.pdbx_seq_one_letter_code
_entity_poly.pdbx_strand_id
1 'polypeptide(L)'
;MRKRFCAVTVACVFLLLASAGVPAAQPSGGGAGSSSRPALKMPKTPMEITDAHVQASLEQAARFLRSKQASDARIGATGKVLNFAYPVGQTGLALLAMLEAGVTLDDPALRAAFTYVMETPTDHTYEVAIQAMVLAKLPKDSLGRSERRAMEALLRRFVEWQAQDGMWTYWLLDPRRVPPAEHSGWGRVVGSTWRDAFKSGDRSNTQFAVLALWEMSKRGVEIPRVTLDRSARMFMDTQNVWGGWSYIKDAEKYDHPPMSPTMNATGLASLYILRDLLGETGEAVFDGRKSEDCGKLGPIGEAIERAHQRVCLDVDELGGMFVPYGGKPFPRSGYYHYSIERVGAASGLKQLGGHDWYRNGAWSYLRTQNKDGSWTMADDEGRLRSTEGYNAIVETSFGMLFLAKGRAPFVINKLRWRGDWNNHARDLPNFTRYAESVFEQRFRWQIADISGEVDQWLDAPILYISGHQPPTNFTELEKRKLRRFVERGGVILADNCCHVEAFNDGFRALMKEVFPEASLRELEADHPVYSSHFKLVPDKRRPVFGLDIAVQPPDPSEIDPEPWYRMAPSVAPSPQDSRQEPSGDPSEPVAKPTRTVVYFCPWNIGCVWNQNLTTNHEWVFQFGVNLFRTATGNRRLHRSLDSTTQESGKAGKPASDRPKSTPGRSLVAP
;
A
#
# COMPACT_ATOMS: atom_id res chain seq x y z
N MET A 1 -41.15 23.63 -31.10
CA MET A 1 -42.04 24.78 -30.78
C MET A 1 -42.75 24.50 -29.46
N ARG A 2 -42.59 25.42 -28.49
CA ARG A 2 -43.47 25.82 -27.36
C ARG A 2 -44.38 24.75 -26.72
N LYS A 3 -44.06 24.35 -25.47
CA LYS A 3 -44.61 24.86 -24.18
C LYS A 3 -46.10 24.54 -23.95
N ARG A 4 -46.40 23.90 -22.82
CA ARG A 4 -47.31 24.43 -21.79
C ARG A 4 -47.20 23.66 -20.47
N PHE A 5 -46.60 24.36 -19.51
CA PHE A 5 -46.76 24.21 -18.07
C PHE A 5 -47.80 25.25 -17.62
N CYS A 6 -48.53 24.94 -16.54
CA CYS A 6 -49.20 25.81 -15.55
C CYS A 6 -50.56 25.20 -15.16
N ALA A 7 -51.08 25.25 -13.93
CA ALA A 7 -50.62 25.59 -12.57
C ALA A 7 -51.92 25.61 -11.71
N VAL A 8 -51.77 25.76 -10.37
CA VAL A 8 -52.73 26.30 -9.38
C VAL A 8 -53.59 25.27 -8.61
N THR A 9 -53.85 25.27 -7.28
CA THR A 9 -53.33 25.92 -6.03
C THR A 9 -54.21 25.43 -4.83
N VAL A 10 -53.58 25.10 -3.69
CA VAL A 10 -53.93 25.26 -2.23
C VAL A 10 -55.31 24.86 -1.64
N ALA A 11 -55.27 24.17 -0.49
CA ALA A 11 -56.03 24.52 0.74
C ALA A 11 -55.46 23.87 2.03
N CYS A 12 -55.26 24.69 3.06
CA CYS A 12 -54.76 24.39 4.41
C CYS A 12 -55.86 23.89 5.38
N VAL A 13 -55.48 23.17 6.44
CA VAL A 13 -56.16 23.25 7.76
C VAL A 13 -55.11 23.09 8.89
N PHE A 14 -55.07 24.08 9.79
CA PHE A 14 -54.44 24.06 11.11
C PHE A 14 -55.53 23.92 12.16
N LEU A 15 -55.28 23.17 13.25
CA LEU A 15 -55.97 23.34 14.53
C LEU A 15 -55.02 22.98 15.69
N LEU A 16 -54.90 23.94 16.61
CA LEU A 16 -54.17 23.92 17.88
C LEU A 16 -54.95 23.14 18.95
N LEU A 17 -54.24 22.46 19.86
CA LEU A 17 -54.59 22.38 21.28
C LEU A 17 -53.31 22.21 22.12
N ALA A 18 -53.21 23.00 23.19
CA ALA A 18 -52.08 23.06 24.11
C ALA A 18 -52.30 22.24 25.40
N SER A 19 -51.16 21.75 25.91
CA SER A 19 -50.74 21.56 27.31
C SER A 19 -51.48 20.61 28.28
N ALA A 20 -50.74 19.59 28.75
CA ALA A 20 -50.52 19.28 30.17
C ALA A 20 -49.16 18.53 30.30
N GLY A 21 -48.28 19.01 31.18
CA GLY A 21 -46.90 18.51 31.33
C GLY A 21 -46.71 17.48 32.44
N VAL A 22 -45.63 16.69 32.32
CA VAL A 22 -44.92 15.95 33.39
C VAL A 22 -43.42 15.93 32.98
N PRO A 23 -42.45 16.17 33.89
CA PRO A 23 -41.10 16.60 33.53
C PRO A 23 -40.19 15.44 33.11
N ALA A 24 -39.43 15.63 32.04
CA ALA A 24 -38.35 14.74 31.65
C ALA A 24 -37.10 15.01 32.50
N ALA A 25 -36.57 13.96 33.10
CA ALA A 25 -35.33 13.97 33.88
C ALA A 25 -34.13 14.43 33.02
N GLN A 26 -33.30 15.30 33.61
CA GLN A 26 -32.00 15.69 33.06
C GLN A 26 -31.06 14.48 32.97
N PRO A 27 -30.39 14.24 31.84
CA PRO A 27 -29.11 13.55 31.85
C PRO A 27 -28.03 14.55 32.27
N SER A 28 -27.36 14.23 33.37
CA SER A 28 -26.16 14.87 33.89
C SER A 28 -25.11 15.11 32.81
N GLY A 29 -24.52 16.31 32.83
CA GLY A 29 -23.47 16.72 31.90
C GLY A 29 -22.23 15.83 31.95
N GLY A 30 -21.86 15.30 30.79
CA GLY A 30 -20.49 14.92 30.45
C GLY A 30 -20.05 15.81 29.31
N GLY A 31 -19.24 16.83 29.61
CA GLY A 31 -18.70 17.75 28.61
C GLY A 31 -17.74 17.03 27.66
N ALA A 32 -18.26 16.55 26.53
CA ALA A 32 -17.44 16.25 25.37
C ALA A 32 -17.11 17.59 24.69
N GLY A 33 -15.91 18.13 24.96
CA GLY A 33 -15.39 19.26 24.21
C GLY A 33 -15.33 18.90 22.73
N SER A 34 -16.25 19.44 21.93
CA SER A 34 -16.14 19.43 20.49
C SER A 34 -14.98 20.34 20.08
N SER A 35 -13.77 19.81 20.03
CA SER A 35 -12.69 20.49 19.31
C SER A 35 -13.04 20.43 17.83
N SER A 36 -13.72 21.46 17.31
CA SER A 36 -13.87 21.64 15.87
C SER A 36 -12.46 21.80 15.31
N ARG A 37 -11.91 20.75 14.70
CA ARG A 37 -10.66 20.84 13.97
C ARG A 37 -10.81 21.95 12.93
N PRO A 38 -9.86 22.90 12.83
CA PRO A 38 -9.93 23.96 11.84
C PRO A 38 -10.06 23.36 10.44
N ALA A 39 -10.90 23.96 9.60
CA ALA A 39 -11.10 23.50 8.23
C ALA A 39 -9.75 23.52 7.48
N LEU A 40 -9.31 22.36 7.00
CA LEU A 40 -8.08 22.24 6.22
C LEU A 40 -8.22 23.00 4.91
N LYS A 41 -7.27 23.88 4.60
CA LYS A 41 -7.25 24.62 3.33
C LYS A 41 -6.87 23.65 2.21
N MET A 42 -7.67 23.62 1.14
CA MET A 42 -7.41 22.73 0.01
C MET A 42 -6.01 22.98 -0.60
N PRO A 43 -5.22 21.91 -0.81
CA PRO A 43 -3.88 22.02 -1.38
C PRO A 43 -3.94 22.45 -2.85
N LYS A 44 -3.07 23.39 -3.24
CA LYS A 44 -2.98 23.88 -4.63
C LYS A 44 -2.10 22.99 -5.50
N THR A 45 -1.13 22.32 -4.89
CA THR A 45 -0.15 21.46 -5.57
C THR A 45 -0.09 20.08 -4.91
N PRO A 46 0.38 19.04 -5.60
CA PRO A 46 0.56 17.71 -4.99
C PRO A 46 1.49 17.72 -3.76
N MET A 47 2.47 18.63 -3.71
CA MET A 47 3.42 18.74 -2.59
C MET A 47 2.81 19.27 -1.29
N GLU A 48 1.67 19.98 -1.37
CA GLU A 48 0.97 20.53 -0.20
C GLU A 48 0.05 19.51 0.49
N ILE A 49 -0.08 18.30 -0.08
CA ILE A 49 -0.93 17.25 0.47
C ILE A 49 -0.30 16.70 1.73
N THR A 50 -1.13 16.55 2.75
CA THR A 50 -0.76 15.97 4.03
C THR A 50 -1.69 14.81 4.33
N ASP A 51 -1.27 14.00 5.30
CA ASP A 51 -2.04 12.87 5.76
C ASP A 51 -3.40 13.28 6.38
N ALA A 52 -3.47 14.49 6.94
CA ALA A 52 -4.70 15.07 7.45
C ALA A 52 -5.73 15.38 6.35
N HIS A 53 -5.27 15.86 5.17
CA HIS A 53 -6.14 16.07 4.01
C HIS A 53 -6.77 14.75 3.56
N VAL A 54 -5.97 13.69 3.46
CA VAL A 54 -6.45 12.37 3.05
C VAL A 54 -7.44 11.80 4.07
N GLN A 55 -7.16 11.94 5.38
CA GLN A 55 -8.10 11.51 6.42
C GLN A 55 -9.46 12.19 6.31
N ALA A 56 -9.46 13.52 6.17
CA ALA A 56 -10.71 14.28 6.07
C ALA A 56 -11.54 13.88 4.83
N SER A 57 -10.87 13.56 3.72
CA SER A 57 -11.51 13.09 2.49
C SER A 57 -12.10 11.69 2.64
N LEU A 58 -11.38 10.76 3.28
CA LEU A 58 -11.89 9.41 3.57
C LEU A 58 -13.10 9.43 4.50
N GLU A 59 -13.09 10.31 5.52
CA GLU A 59 -14.23 10.48 6.43
C GLU A 59 -15.47 11.03 5.71
N GLN A 60 -15.31 11.96 4.77
CA GLN A 60 -16.40 12.47 3.93
C GLN A 60 -16.96 11.36 3.03
N ALA A 61 -16.08 10.59 2.40
CA ALA A 61 -16.47 9.47 1.54
C ALA A 61 -17.20 8.36 2.31
N ALA A 62 -16.74 8.02 3.52
CA ALA A 62 -17.43 7.08 4.40
C ALA A 62 -18.82 7.58 4.80
N ARG A 63 -18.98 8.89 5.08
CA ARG A 63 -20.30 9.49 5.34
C ARG A 63 -21.22 9.39 4.12
N PHE A 64 -20.70 9.64 2.91
CA PHE A 64 -21.45 9.46 1.68
C PHE A 64 -21.96 8.02 1.55
N LEU A 65 -21.08 7.02 1.66
CA LEU A 65 -21.46 5.61 1.53
C LEU A 65 -22.52 5.20 2.57
N ARG A 66 -22.36 5.62 3.83
CA ARG A 66 -23.37 5.43 4.88
C ARG A 66 -24.71 6.05 4.52
N SER A 67 -24.73 7.26 3.94
CA SER A 67 -25.97 7.92 3.51
C SER A 67 -26.72 7.18 2.41
N LYS A 68 -26.06 6.23 1.73
CA LYS A 68 -26.65 5.37 0.69
C LYS A 68 -27.08 4.01 1.20
N GLN A 69 -26.96 3.76 2.51
CA GLN A 69 -27.45 2.52 3.11
C GLN A 69 -28.97 2.55 3.23
N ALA A 70 -29.63 1.56 2.67
CA ALA A 70 -31.07 1.34 2.79
C ALA A 70 -31.40 0.60 4.11
N SER A 71 -32.69 0.54 4.45
CA SER A 71 -33.17 -0.14 5.67
C SER A 71 -32.88 -1.65 5.70
N ASP A 72 -32.62 -2.26 4.55
CA ASP A 72 -32.22 -3.66 4.40
C ASP A 72 -30.69 -3.87 4.40
N ALA A 73 -29.95 -2.88 4.92
CA ALA A 73 -28.50 -2.84 5.06
C ALA A 73 -27.69 -2.70 3.75
N ARG A 74 -28.32 -2.77 2.57
CA ARG A 74 -27.64 -2.60 1.27
C ARG A 74 -27.16 -1.17 1.08
N ILE A 75 -25.97 -0.99 0.51
CA ILE A 75 -25.46 0.33 0.14
C ILE A 75 -25.64 0.51 -1.37
N GLY A 76 -26.57 1.37 -1.77
CA GLY A 76 -26.83 1.73 -3.17
C GLY A 76 -28.26 1.53 -3.65
N ALA A 77 -28.48 1.84 -4.93
CA ALA A 77 -29.82 1.98 -5.49
C ALA A 77 -30.58 0.64 -5.48
N THR A 78 -31.58 0.50 -4.61
CA THR A 78 -32.50 -0.63 -4.63
C THR A 78 -33.35 -0.57 -5.92
N GLY A 79 -33.26 -1.58 -6.78
CA GLY A 79 -34.17 -1.73 -7.94
C GLY A 79 -33.62 -1.48 -9.35
N LYS A 80 -32.32 -1.22 -9.57
CA LYS A 80 -31.71 -1.25 -10.93
C LYS A 80 -31.32 -2.70 -11.30
N VAL A 81 -31.47 -3.08 -12.58
CA VAL A 81 -31.18 -4.44 -13.13
C VAL A 81 -29.81 -4.99 -12.70
N LEU A 82 -28.77 -4.13 -12.62
CA LEU A 82 -27.44 -4.52 -12.15
C LEU A 82 -27.39 -5.03 -10.70
N ASN A 83 -28.28 -4.57 -9.81
CA ASN A 83 -28.37 -5.05 -8.43
C ASN A 83 -29.16 -6.36 -8.29
N PHE A 84 -29.88 -6.76 -9.34
CA PHE A 84 -30.45 -8.11 -9.42
C PHE A 84 -29.41 -9.13 -9.92
N ALA A 85 -28.44 -8.69 -10.73
CA ALA A 85 -27.33 -9.54 -11.19
C ALA A 85 -26.24 -9.68 -10.11
N TYR A 86 -25.90 -8.60 -9.40
CA TYR A 86 -24.84 -8.58 -8.38
C TYR A 86 -25.39 -8.16 -7.00
N PRO A 87 -25.97 -9.09 -6.21
CA PRO A 87 -26.62 -8.76 -4.94
C PRO A 87 -25.64 -8.28 -3.85
N VAL A 88 -24.37 -8.67 -3.90
CA VAL A 88 -23.34 -8.28 -2.92
C VAL A 88 -22.51 -7.09 -3.43
N GLY A 89 -22.31 -6.95 -4.74
CA GLY A 89 -21.22 -6.18 -5.35
C GLY A 89 -21.01 -4.78 -4.79
N GLN A 90 -22.04 -3.92 -4.81
CA GLN A 90 -21.91 -2.53 -4.34
C GLN A 90 -21.71 -2.44 -2.82
N THR A 91 -22.54 -3.16 -2.07
CA THR A 91 -22.49 -3.18 -0.61
C THR A 91 -21.15 -3.72 -0.12
N GLY A 92 -20.68 -4.81 -0.70
CA GLY A 92 -19.42 -5.44 -0.36
C GLY A 92 -18.22 -4.58 -0.72
N LEU A 93 -18.20 -3.92 -1.88
CA LEU A 93 -17.10 -3.03 -2.25
C LEU A 93 -17.05 -1.79 -1.34
N ALA A 94 -18.21 -1.21 -1.02
CA ALA A 94 -18.31 -0.09 -0.08
C ALA A 94 -17.86 -0.50 1.33
N LEU A 95 -18.27 -1.68 1.81
CA LEU A 95 -17.84 -2.24 3.09
C LEU A 95 -16.33 -2.44 3.11
N LEU A 96 -15.75 -3.08 2.09
CA LEU A 96 -14.31 -3.29 1.98
C LEU A 96 -13.56 -1.95 2.00
N ALA A 97 -14.03 -0.96 1.26
CA ALA A 97 -13.43 0.38 1.23
C ALA A 97 -13.48 1.09 2.58
N MET A 98 -14.58 0.99 3.33
CA MET A 98 -14.71 1.59 4.66
C MET A 98 -13.83 0.88 5.70
N LEU A 99 -13.75 -0.45 5.67
CA LEU A 99 -12.83 -1.23 6.50
C LEU A 99 -11.37 -0.85 6.21
N GLU A 100 -11.03 -0.72 4.93
CA GLU A 100 -9.71 -0.31 4.46
C GLU A 100 -9.36 1.12 4.89
N ALA A 101 -10.35 2.01 4.99
CA ALA A 101 -10.20 3.36 5.51
C ALA A 101 -10.19 3.46 7.05
N GLY A 102 -10.27 2.33 7.77
CA GLY A 102 -10.17 2.26 9.22
C GLY A 102 -11.50 2.39 9.97
N VAL A 103 -12.65 2.30 9.29
CA VAL A 103 -13.94 2.22 9.97
C VAL A 103 -14.12 0.79 10.51
N THR A 104 -14.45 0.64 11.80
CA THR A 104 -14.59 -0.67 12.44
C THR A 104 -16.03 -1.20 12.39
N LEU A 105 -16.22 -2.49 12.67
CA LEU A 105 -17.54 -3.12 12.80
C LEU A 105 -18.26 -2.76 14.12
N ASP A 106 -17.72 -1.85 14.93
CA ASP A 106 -18.45 -1.27 16.06
C ASP A 106 -19.52 -0.29 15.57
N ASP A 107 -19.36 0.23 14.34
CA ASP A 107 -20.40 0.97 13.64
C ASP A 107 -21.57 0.04 13.25
N PRO A 108 -22.79 0.26 13.78
CA PRO A 108 -23.95 -0.58 13.49
C PRO A 108 -24.30 -0.66 12.00
N ALA A 109 -24.09 0.43 11.25
CA ALA A 109 -24.35 0.47 9.81
C ALA A 109 -23.41 -0.50 9.06
N LEU A 110 -22.12 -0.47 9.39
CA LEU A 110 -21.14 -1.40 8.81
C LEU A 110 -21.39 -2.84 9.25
N ARG A 111 -21.77 -3.07 10.51
CA ARG A 111 -22.10 -4.40 11.00
C ARG A 111 -23.30 -5.00 10.26
N ALA A 112 -24.32 -4.20 9.98
CA ALA A 112 -25.47 -4.62 9.19
C ALA A 112 -25.05 -4.95 7.74
N ALA A 113 -24.24 -4.09 7.11
CA ALA A 113 -23.71 -4.34 5.76
C ALA A 113 -22.83 -5.60 5.72
N PHE A 114 -21.99 -5.82 6.73
CA PHE A 114 -21.17 -7.03 6.87
C PHE A 114 -22.04 -8.28 6.96
N THR A 115 -23.07 -8.26 7.80
CA THR A 115 -24.01 -9.37 7.95
C THR A 115 -24.68 -9.68 6.60
N TYR A 116 -25.21 -8.66 5.92
CA TYR A 116 -25.78 -8.81 4.58
C TYR A 116 -24.79 -9.42 3.59
N VAL A 117 -23.56 -8.88 3.51
CA VAL A 117 -22.53 -9.34 2.58
C VAL A 117 -22.16 -10.79 2.83
N MET A 118 -22.08 -11.23 4.09
CA MET A 118 -21.68 -12.59 4.44
C MET A 118 -22.81 -13.62 4.32
N GLU A 119 -24.07 -13.21 4.56
CA GLU A 119 -25.23 -14.10 4.51
C GLU A 119 -25.85 -14.21 3.11
N THR A 120 -25.58 -13.24 2.23
CA THR A 120 -26.11 -13.24 0.87
C THR A 120 -25.38 -14.28 0.00
N PRO A 121 -26.10 -15.28 -0.55
CA PRO A 121 -25.52 -16.22 -1.49
C PRO A 121 -25.12 -15.53 -2.79
N THR A 122 -23.93 -15.86 -3.29
CA THR A 122 -23.44 -15.38 -4.59
C THR A 122 -22.63 -16.46 -5.30
N ASP A 123 -22.69 -16.43 -6.63
CA ASP A 123 -21.91 -17.20 -7.57
C ASP A 123 -21.16 -16.29 -8.59
N HIS A 124 -20.81 -15.07 -8.18
CA HIS A 124 -20.01 -14.14 -8.99
C HIS A 124 -18.58 -13.97 -8.46
N THR A 125 -17.58 -14.06 -9.34
CA THR A 125 -16.17 -14.00 -8.94
C THR A 125 -15.85 -12.73 -8.16
N TYR A 126 -16.32 -11.56 -8.61
CA TYR A 126 -16.12 -10.30 -7.87
C TYR A 126 -16.69 -10.34 -6.46
N GLU A 127 -17.89 -10.90 -6.29
CA GLU A 127 -18.59 -10.90 -5.01
C GLU A 127 -17.97 -11.89 -4.03
N VAL A 128 -17.62 -13.09 -4.52
CA VAL A 128 -16.88 -14.10 -3.76
C VAL A 128 -15.51 -13.56 -3.34
N ALA A 129 -14.83 -12.84 -4.23
CA ALA A 129 -13.57 -12.16 -3.92
C ALA A 129 -13.73 -11.08 -2.87
N ILE A 130 -14.77 -10.26 -2.98
CA ILE A 130 -15.07 -9.23 -1.98
C ILE A 130 -15.39 -9.86 -0.62
N GLN A 131 -16.19 -10.94 -0.55
CA GLN A 131 -16.46 -11.66 0.70
C GLN A 131 -15.16 -12.15 1.34
N ALA A 132 -14.26 -12.78 0.57
CA ALA A 132 -12.98 -13.26 1.06
C ALA A 132 -12.08 -12.11 1.55
N MET A 133 -12.00 -11.02 0.79
CA MET A 133 -11.24 -9.83 1.17
C MET A 133 -11.81 -9.17 2.43
N VAL A 134 -13.14 -9.06 2.57
CA VAL A 134 -13.80 -8.51 3.76
C VAL A 134 -13.49 -9.35 5.00
N LEU A 135 -13.62 -10.68 4.92
CA LEU A 135 -13.24 -11.58 6.01
C LEU A 135 -11.76 -11.43 6.40
N ALA A 136 -10.88 -11.25 5.41
CA ALA A 136 -9.46 -11.07 5.66
C ALA A 136 -9.12 -9.74 6.35
N LYS A 137 -10.00 -8.72 6.29
CA LYS A 137 -9.81 -7.44 7.00
C LYS A 137 -10.28 -7.45 8.45
N LEU A 138 -10.96 -8.51 8.89
CA LEU A 138 -11.35 -8.62 10.30
C LEU A 138 -10.10 -8.80 11.19
N PRO A 139 -10.10 -8.23 12.41
CA PRO A 139 -9.03 -8.41 13.39
C PRO A 139 -8.59 -9.87 13.53
N LYS A 140 -7.29 -10.11 13.79
CA LYS A 140 -6.74 -11.48 13.85
C LYS A 140 -7.52 -12.38 14.79
N ASP A 141 -7.80 -11.87 15.98
CA ASP A 141 -8.46 -12.58 17.07
C ASP A 141 -9.98 -12.68 16.92
N SER A 142 -10.58 -11.96 15.95
CA SER A 142 -12.04 -11.98 15.75
C SER A 142 -12.51 -13.06 14.77
N LEU A 143 -11.62 -13.81 14.11
CA LEU A 143 -12.01 -14.91 13.24
C LEU A 143 -12.37 -16.16 14.06
N GLY A 144 -13.66 -16.29 14.34
CA GLY A 144 -14.26 -17.47 14.93
C GLY A 144 -14.30 -18.66 13.97
N ARG A 145 -14.91 -19.75 14.46
CA ARG A 145 -15.03 -20.99 13.69
C ARG A 145 -15.90 -20.81 12.43
N SER A 146 -16.93 -19.97 12.49
CA SER A 146 -17.81 -19.65 11.37
C SER A 146 -17.06 -18.95 10.24
N GLU A 147 -16.28 -17.92 10.56
CA GLU A 147 -15.57 -17.13 9.56
C GLU A 147 -14.45 -17.94 8.90
N ARG A 148 -13.75 -18.80 9.66
CA ARG A 148 -12.76 -19.73 9.10
C ARG A 148 -13.40 -20.72 8.12
N ARG A 149 -14.55 -21.31 8.48
CA ARG A 149 -15.30 -22.20 7.58
C ARG A 149 -15.80 -21.46 6.33
N ALA A 150 -16.25 -20.22 6.48
CA ALA A 150 -16.62 -19.39 5.33
C ALA A 150 -15.42 -19.16 4.41
N MET A 151 -14.25 -18.84 4.97
CA MET A 151 -13.01 -18.67 4.21
C MET A 151 -12.61 -19.93 3.44
N GLU A 152 -12.67 -21.11 4.07
CA GLU A 152 -12.41 -22.40 3.43
C GLU A 152 -13.41 -22.70 2.30
N ALA A 153 -14.71 -22.38 2.51
CA ALA A 153 -15.73 -22.56 1.48
C ALA A 153 -15.50 -21.63 0.28
N LEU A 154 -15.09 -20.37 0.52
CA LEU A 154 -14.71 -19.43 -0.55
C LEU A 154 -13.44 -19.89 -1.29
N LEU A 155 -12.47 -20.51 -0.60
CA LEU A 155 -11.28 -21.08 -1.25
C LEU A 155 -11.67 -22.21 -2.21
N ARG A 156 -12.47 -23.17 -1.73
CA ARG A 156 -12.93 -24.31 -2.56
C ARG A 156 -13.60 -23.82 -3.83
N ARG A 157 -14.45 -22.80 -3.70
CA ARG A 157 -15.07 -22.08 -4.82
C ARG A 157 -14.06 -21.53 -5.82
N PHE A 158 -13.03 -20.81 -5.39
CA PHE A 158 -11.99 -20.32 -6.31
C PHE A 158 -11.29 -21.45 -7.05
N VAL A 159 -10.98 -22.55 -6.36
CA VAL A 159 -10.26 -23.70 -6.93
C VAL A 159 -11.14 -24.45 -7.93
N GLU A 160 -12.39 -24.76 -7.57
CA GLU A 160 -13.33 -25.51 -8.39
C GLU A 160 -13.78 -24.74 -9.63
N TRP A 161 -13.79 -23.40 -9.55
CA TRP A 161 -14.34 -22.54 -10.60
C TRP A 161 -13.29 -21.84 -11.47
N GLN A 162 -12.00 -22.13 -11.25
CA GLN A 162 -10.95 -21.67 -12.14
C GLN A 162 -11.06 -22.35 -13.52
N ALA A 163 -11.01 -21.56 -14.59
CA ALA A 163 -10.99 -22.08 -15.95
C ALA A 163 -9.69 -22.87 -16.24
N GLN A 164 -9.71 -23.72 -17.27
CA GLN A 164 -8.56 -24.55 -17.68
C GLN A 164 -7.33 -23.73 -18.05
N ASP A 165 -7.55 -22.52 -18.57
CA ASP A 165 -6.48 -21.59 -18.90
C ASP A 165 -5.99 -20.77 -17.70
N GLY A 166 -6.51 -21.00 -16.49
CA GLY A 166 -6.08 -20.33 -15.27
C GLY A 166 -6.75 -19.00 -14.95
N MET A 167 -7.73 -18.56 -15.77
CA MET A 167 -8.54 -17.36 -15.48
C MET A 167 -9.82 -17.67 -14.71
N TRP A 168 -10.47 -16.61 -14.21
CA TRP A 168 -11.86 -16.62 -13.76
C TRP A 168 -12.74 -15.75 -14.66
N THR A 169 -14.04 -16.03 -14.68
CA THR A 169 -15.04 -15.26 -15.41
C THR A 169 -16.10 -14.70 -14.45
N TYR A 170 -17.03 -13.88 -14.95
CA TYR A 170 -18.06 -13.24 -14.12
C TYR A 170 -18.92 -14.24 -13.36
N TRP A 171 -19.27 -15.35 -14.00
CA TRP A 171 -20.22 -16.35 -13.49
C TRP A 171 -19.51 -17.63 -13.13
N LEU A 172 -19.86 -18.18 -11.98
CA LEU A 172 -19.33 -19.42 -11.49
C LEU A 172 -20.21 -20.57 -12.02
N LEU A 173 -20.08 -20.81 -13.33
CA LEU A 173 -20.32 -22.06 -14.07
C LEU A 173 -21.73 -22.68 -14.13
N ASP A 174 -22.84 -22.03 -13.72
CA ASP A 174 -24.19 -22.53 -14.05
C ASP A 174 -24.87 -21.76 -15.19
N PRO A 175 -25.01 -22.36 -16.37
CA PRO A 175 -25.67 -21.71 -17.49
C PRO A 175 -27.12 -21.33 -17.34
N ARG A 176 -27.79 -21.98 -16.41
CA ARG A 176 -29.22 -21.80 -16.18
C ARG A 176 -29.49 -20.57 -15.32
N ARG A 177 -28.45 -19.93 -14.76
CA ARG A 177 -28.56 -18.80 -13.84
C ARG A 177 -28.25 -17.44 -14.48
N VAL A 178 -27.83 -17.40 -15.75
CA VAL A 178 -27.56 -16.14 -16.44
C VAL A 178 -28.89 -15.44 -16.80
N PRO A 179 -29.09 -14.19 -16.36
CA PRO A 179 -30.31 -13.45 -16.67
C PRO A 179 -30.47 -13.20 -18.18
N PRO A 180 -31.69 -13.28 -18.75
CA PRO A 180 -31.95 -13.05 -20.17
C PRO A 180 -31.41 -11.72 -20.75
N ALA A 181 -31.36 -10.66 -19.93
CA ALA A 181 -30.84 -9.35 -20.34
C ALA A 181 -29.33 -9.32 -20.58
N GLU A 182 -28.57 -10.22 -19.96
CA GLU A 182 -27.11 -10.31 -20.14
C GLU A 182 -26.72 -11.14 -21.37
N HIS A 183 -27.60 -12.03 -21.86
CA HIS A 183 -27.39 -12.77 -23.11
C HIS A 183 -27.21 -11.87 -24.35
N SER A 184 -27.68 -10.63 -24.32
CA SER A 184 -27.61 -9.67 -25.42
C SER A 184 -26.45 -8.67 -25.35
N GLY A 185 -25.71 -8.60 -24.23
CA GLY A 185 -24.62 -7.63 -23.98
C GLY A 185 -23.25 -8.29 -23.84
N TRP A 186 -22.56 -8.08 -22.70
CA TRP A 186 -21.32 -8.79 -22.35
C TRP A 186 -21.46 -10.32 -22.41
N GLY A 187 -22.66 -10.87 -22.15
CA GLY A 187 -22.96 -12.28 -22.33
C GLY A 187 -23.01 -12.75 -23.79
N ARG A 188 -22.93 -11.87 -24.79
CA ARG A 188 -22.70 -12.25 -26.20
C ARG A 188 -21.20 -12.36 -26.53
N VAL A 189 -20.37 -11.55 -25.87
CA VAL A 189 -18.89 -11.56 -25.93
C VAL A 189 -18.32 -12.77 -25.18
N VAL A 190 -18.93 -13.11 -24.05
CA VAL A 190 -18.62 -14.32 -23.26
C VAL A 190 -19.45 -15.54 -23.72
N GLY A 191 -20.56 -15.33 -24.43
CA GLY A 191 -21.55 -16.37 -24.74
C GLY A 191 -21.14 -17.43 -25.75
N SER A 192 -20.17 -17.17 -26.63
CA SER A 192 -19.65 -18.18 -27.54
C SER A 192 -18.52 -19.02 -26.93
N THR A 193 -17.81 -18.53 -25.91
CA THR A 193 -16.82 -19.31 -25.13
C THR A 193 -17.44 -20.08 -23.96
N TRP A 194 -18.61 -19.67 -23.48
CA TRP A 194 -19.18 -20.18 -22.24
C TRP A 194 -20.00 -21.48 -22.38
N ARG A 195 -20.48 -21.83 -23.59
CA ARG A 195 -21.06 -23.16 -23.86
C ARG A 195 -20.00 -24.26 -23.95
N ASP A 196 -18.76 -23.89 -24.25
CA ASP A 196 -17.56 -24.74 -24.10
C ASP A 196 -16.99 -24.61 -22.67
N ALA A 197 -17.90 -24.60 -21.69
CA ALA A 197 -17.64 -24.28 -20.28
C ALA A 197 -16.34 -24.93 -19.81
N PHE A 198 -15.49 -24.14 -19.13
CA PHE A 198 -14.12 -24.44 -18.67
C PHE A 198 -12.95 -23.99 -19.57
N LYS A 199 -13.14 -23.45 -20.77
CA LYS A 199 -11.96 -23.09 -21.61
C LYS A 199 -11.26 -21.76 -21.27
N SER A 200 -11.99 -20.71 -20.84
CA SER A 200 -11.37 -19.39 -20.62
C SER A 200 -12.15 -18.43 -19.71
N GLY A 201 -11.49 -17.36 -19.24
CA GLY A 201 -12.04 -16.27 -18.44
C GLY A 201 -11.57 -14.87 -18.89
N ASP A 202 -11.57 -13.90 -17.97
CA ASP A 202 -11.05 -12.54 -18.22
C ASP A 202 -10.11 -12.07 -17.11
N ARG A 203 -9.27 -11.07 -17.44
CA ARG A 203 -8.22 -10.62 -16.53
C ARG A 203 -8.72 -9.80 -15.35
N SER A 204 -9.90 -9.20 -15.45
CA SER A 204 -10.44 -8.36 -14.38
C SER A 204 -11.03 -9.21 -13.25
N ASN A 205 -11.82 -10.23 -13.59
CA ASN A 205 -12.26 -11.26 -12.63
C ASN A 205 -11.06 -12.02 -12.05
N THR A 206 -10.09 -12.35 -12.89
CA THR A 206 -8.85 -13.03 -12.46
C THR A 206 -8.08 -12.18 -11.44
N GLN A 207 -8.00 -10.86 -11.62
CA GLN A 207 -7.35 -9.99 -10.64
C GLN A 207 -8.03 -10.05 -9.27
N PHE A 208 -9.36 -9.98 -9.23
CA PHE A 208 -10.10 -10.05 -7.97
C PHE A 208 -9.94 -11.40 -7.29
N ALA A 209 -9.94 -12.50 -8.05
CA ALA A 209 -9.63 -13.82 -7.50
C ALA A 209 -8.21 -13.85 -6.91
N VAL A 210 -7.20 -13.37 -7.64
CA VAL A 210 -5.80 -13.31 -7.16
C VAL A 210 -5.66 -12.42 -5.92
N LEU A 211 -6.33 -11.27 -5.87
CA LEU A 211 -6.37 -10.38 -4.71
C LEU A 211 -7.01 -11.07 -3.50
N ALA A 212 -8.12 -11.79 -3.70
CA ALA A 212 -8.77 -12.56 -2.64
C ALA A 212 -7.85 -13.66 -2.11
N LEU A 213 -7.26 -14.49 -2.98
CA LEU A 213 -6.32 -15.55 -2.58
C LEU A 213 -5.14 -14.99 -1.79
N TRP A 214 -4.65 -13.79 -2.15
CA TRP A 214 -3.60 -13.11 -1.41
C TRP A 214 -4.03 -12.62 -0.03
N GLU A 215 -5.20 -12.01 0.09
CA GLU A 215 -5.72 -11.61 1.39
C GLU A 215 -6.05 -12.82 2.28
N MET A 216 -6.49 -13.93 1.68
CA MET A 216 -6.71 -15.20 2.38
C MET A 216 -5.41 -15.80 2.93
N SER A 217 -4.32 -15.78 2.14
CA SER A 217 -3.03 -16.32 2.59
C SER A 217 -2.46 -15.56 3.79
N LYS A 218 -2.72 -14.26 3.90
CA LYS A 218 -2.37 -13.44 5.09
C LYS A 218 -3.11 -13.89 6.36
N ARG A 219 -4.19 -14.66 6.22
CA ARG A 219 -4.93 -15.28 7.35
C ARG A 219 -4.56 -16.73 7.59
N GLY A 220 -3.45 -17.21 7.00
CA GLY A 220 -2.95 -18.57 7.15
C GLY A 220 -3.68 -19.60 6.29
N VAL A 221 -4.46 -19.17 5.31
CA VAL A 221 -5.10 -20.08 4.36
C VAL A 221 -4.08 -20.53 3.33
N GLU A 222 -3.82 -21.83 3.27
CA GLU A 222 -2.95 -22.42 2.25
C GLU A 222 -3.68 -22.47 0.90
N ILE A 223 -3.10 -21.82 -0.10
CA ILE A 223 -3.68 -21.77 -1.45
C ILE A 223 -3.07 -22.89 -2.30
N PRO A 224 -3.87 -23.74 -2.97
CA PRO A 224 -3.34 -24.81 -3.79
C PRO A 224 -2.39 -24.30 -4.88
N ARG A 225 -1.16 -24.82 -4.90
CA ARG A 225 -0.11 -24.38 -5.84
C ARG A 225 -0.55 -24.49 -7.30
N VAL A 226 -1.30 -25.55 -7.66
CA VAL A 226 -1.83 -25.74 -9.02
C VAL A 226 -2.72 -24.60 -9.48
N THR A 227 -3.51 -24.00 -8.57
CA THR A 227 -4.37 -22.85 -8.88
C THR A 227 -3.52 -21.63 -9.20
N LEU A 228 -2.47 -21.38 -8.40
CA LEU A 228 -1.55 -20.26 -8.60
C LEU A 228 -0.71 -20.43 -9.88
N ASP A 229 -0.15 -21.62 -10.10
CA ASP A 229 0.67 -21.94 -11.28
C ASP A 229 -0.09 -21.72 -12.59
N ARG A 230 -1.37 -22.13 -12.65
CA ARG A 230 -2.22 -21.92 -13.83
C ARG A 230 -2.38 -20.45 -14.16
N SER A 231 -2.70 -19.61 -13.16
CA SER A 231 -2.84 -18.17 -13.37
C SER A 231 -1.52 -17.49 -13.70
N ALA A 232 -0.41 -17.89 -13.07
CA ALA A 232 0.90 -17.35 -13.39
C ALA A 232 1.30 -17.64 -14.84
N ARG A 233 1.18 -18.90 -15.27
CA ARG A 233 1.41 -19.30 -16.67
C ARG A 233 0.50 -18.54 -17.62
N MET A 234 -0.78 -18.42 -17.31
CA MET A 234 -1.73 -17.65 -18.11
C MET A 234 -1.27 -16.22 -18.37
N PHE A 235 -0.85 -15.49 -17.33
CA PHE A 235 -0.34 -14.13 -17.51
C PHE A 235 0.95 -14.12 -18.32
N MET A 236 1.87 -15.06 -18.10
CA MET A 236 3.13 -15.14 -18.85
C MET A 236 2.91 -15.48 -20.34
N ASP A 237 2.13 -16.52 -20.62
CA ASP A 237 1.90 -17.05 -21.97
C ASP A 237 1.08 -16.09 -22.85
N THR A 238 0.30 -15.20 -22.23
CA THR A 238 -0.56 -14.25 -22.93
C THR A 238 -0.08 -12.80 -22.84
N GLN A 239 1.11 -12.59 -22.26
CA GLN A 239 1.77 -11.29 -22.29
C GLN A 239 2.26 -11.02 -23.72
N ASN A 240 1.85 -9.89 -24.28
CA ASN A 240 2.28 -9.54 -25.63
C ASN A 240 3.73 -9.03 -25.65
N VAL A 241 4.28 -8.82 -26.85
CA VAL A 241 5.65 -8.34 -27.06
C VAL A 241 5.95 -6.98 -26.44
N TRP A 242 4.92 -6.20 -26.13
CA TRP A 242 5.02 -4.89 -25.47
C TRP A 242 4.89 -4.98 -23.95
N GLY A 243 4.88 -6.19 -23.38
CA GLY A 243 4.77 -6.43 -21.94
C GLY A 243 3.35 -6.28 -21.37
N GLY A 244 2.34 -6.08 -22.22
CA GLY A 244 0.96 -5.80 -21.82
C GLY A 244 -0.03 -6.93 -22.08
N TRP A 245 -1.29 -6.65 -21.76
CA TRP A 245 -2.40 -7.59 -21.92
C TRP A 245 -3.68 -6.92 -22.39
N SER A 246 -4.43 -7.64 -23.22
CA SER A 246 -5.83 -7.37 -23.56
C SER A 246 -6.78 -7.70 -22.40
N TYR A 247 -8.09 -7.51 -22.57
CA TYR A 247 -9.08 -7.91 -21.56
C TYR A 247 -9.24 -9.44 -21.44
N ILE A 248 -9.22 -10.13 -22.58
CA ILE A 248 -9.39 -11.60 -22.73
C ILE A 248 -8.27 -12.20 -23.57
N LYS A 249 -8.06 -13.51 -23.49
CA LYS A 249 -6.96 -14.20 -24.18
C LYS A 249 -6.94 -13.97 -25.70
N ASP A 250 -8.05 -14.21 -26.40
CA ASP A 250 -8.14 -14.13 -27.86
C ASP A 250 -8.74 -12.81 -28.35
N ALA A 251 -8.14 -11.68 -27.98
CA ALA A 251 -8.73 -10.36 -28.18
C ALA A 251 -9.16 -10.07 -29.63
N GLU A 252 -8.33 -10.43 -30.61
CA GLU A 252 -8.60 -10.25 -32.05
C GLU A 252 -9.87 -10.98 -32.51
N LYS A 253 -10.14 -12.16 -31.95
CA LYS A 253 -11.33 -12.97 -32.29
C LYS A 253 -12.63 -12.28 -31.88
N TYR A 254 -12.57 -11.36 -30.92
CA TYR A 254 -13.73 -10.71 -30.31
C TYR A 254 -13.68 -9.17 -30.42
N ASP A 255 -12.89 -8.65 -31.36
CA ASP A 255 -12.77 -7.20 -31.63
C ASP A 255 -12.38 -6.38 -30.38
N HIS A 256 -11.58 -7.00 -29.50
CA HIS A 256 -10.99 -6.32 -28.34
C HIS A 256 -9.61 -5.78 -28.68
N PRO A 257 -9.21 -4.63 -28.10
CA PRO A 257 -7.86 -4.12 -28.29
C PRO A 257 -6.83 -5.11 -27.72
N PRO A 258 -5.66 -5.22 -28.36
CA PRO A 258 -4.62 -6.17 -27.98
C PRO A 258 -3.99 -5.84 -26.62
N MET A 259 -4.14 -4.61 -26.14
CA MET A 259 -3.79 -4.21 -24.78
C MET A 259 -4.58 -2.99 -24.29
N SER A 260 -4.59 -2.75 -22.98
CA SER A 260 -5.06 -1.49 -22.40
C SER A 260 -4.30 -1.16 -21.10
N PRO A 261 -4.15 0.13 -20.73
CA PRO A 261 -3.48 0.51 -19.49
C PRO A 261 -4.05 -0.16 -18.23
N THR A 262 -5.37 -0.34 -18.17
CA THR A 262 -6.03 -0.99 -17.03
C THR A 262 -5.63 -2.45 -16.92
N MET A 263 -5.61 -3.17 -18.04
CA MET A 263 -5.21 -4.58 -18.07
C MET A 263 -3.71 -4.77 -17.88
N ASN A 264 -2.89 -3.81 -18.32
CA ASN A 264 -1.45 -3.79 -18.07
C ASN A 264 -1.14 -3.68 -16.57
N ALA A 265 -1.74 -2.69 -15.89
CA ALA A 265 -1.62 -2.54 -14.44
C ALA A 265 -2.20 -3.76 -13.68
N THR A 266 -3.31 -4.30 -14.18
CA THR A 266 -3.95 -5.50 -13.62
C THR A 266 -3.05 -6.74 -13.68
N GLY A 267 -2.47 -7.01 -14.85
CA GLY A 267 -1.58 -8.15 -15.05
C GLY A 267 -0.31 -8.01 -14.23
N LEU A 268 0.30 -6.81 -14.19
CA LEU A 268 1.48 -6.54 -13.38
C LEU A 268 1.22 -6.76 -11.88
N ALA A 269 0.14 -6.17 -11.35
CA ALA A 269 -0.24 -6.37 -9.95
C ALA A 269 -0.49 -7.86 -9.61
N SER A 270 -1.14 -8.58 -10.53
CA SER A 270 -1.42 -10.00 -10.36
C SER A 270 -0.15 -10.84 -10.37
N LEU A 271 0.81 -10.56 -11.26
CA LEU A 271 2.10 -11.26 -11.31
C LEU A 271 2.92 -11.05 -10.03
N TYR A 272 2.94 -9.83 -9.46
CA TYR A 272 3.60 -9.60 -8.17
C TYR A 272 3.01 -10.47 -7.06
N ILE A 273 1.68 -10.55 -6.99
CA ILE A 273 0.99 -11.36 -5.99
C ILE A 273 1.26 -12.86 -6.22
N LEU A 274 1.14 -13.32 -7.46
CA LEU A 274 1.35 -14.72 -7.82
C LEU A 274 2.80 -15.15 -7.53
N ARG A 275 3.78 -14.28 -7.83
CA ARG A 275 5.18 -14.50 -7.47
C ARG A 275 5.36 -14.70 -5.97
N ASP A 276 4.74 -13.84 -5.16
CA ASP A 276 4.82 -13.92 -3.70
C ASP A 276 4.16 -15.18 -3.14
N LEU A 277 2.99 -15.55 -3.68
CA LEU A 277 2.26 -16.75 -3.24
C LEU A 277 2.98 -18.04 -3.65
N LEU A 278 3.66 -18.04 -4.80
CA LEU A 278 4.45 -19.17 -5.30
C LEU A 278 5.85 -19.24 -4.68
N GLY A 279 6.31 -18.17 -4.03
CA GLY A 279 7.69 -18.06 -3.52
C GLY A 279 8.74 -18.07 -4.63
N GLU A 280 8.40 -17.62 -5.85
CA GLU A 280 9.35 -17.63 -6.96
C GLU A 280 10.40 -16.51 -6.80
N THR A 281 11.64 -16.91 -6.55
CA THR A 281 12.78 -15.99 -6.49
C THR A 281 13.57 -15.97 -7.79
N GLY A 282 13.73 -17.13 -8.45
CA GLY A 282 14.71 -17.35 -9.52
C GLY A 282 16.03 -17.95 -9.03
N GLU A 283 16.13 -18.20 -7.72
CA GLU A 283 17.33 -18.69 -7.04
C GLU A 283 17.11 -20.11 -6.53
N ALA A 284 18.20 -20.85 -6.32
CA ALA A 284 18.14 -22.09 -5.57
C ALA A 284 17.83 -21.85 -4.08
N VAL A 285 17.46 -22.92 -3.36
CA VAL A 285 17.19 -22.85 -1.93
C VAL A 285 18.46 -22.41 -1.18
N PHE A 286 18.30 -21.46 -0.27
CA PHE A 286 19.37 -20.99 0.60
C PHE A 286 19.96 -22.13 1.44
N ASP A 287 21.28 -22.32 1.38
CA ASP A 287 22.00 -23.41 2.06
C ASP A 287 22.50 -23.06 3.48
N GLY A 288 22.20 -21.84 3.97
CA GLY A 288 22.73 -21.31 5.22
C GLY A 288 23.90 -20.34 5.05
N ARG A 289 24.46 -20.23 3.84
CA ARG A 289 25.50 -19.28 3.45
C ARG A 289 25.06 -18.48 2.22
N LYS A 290 24.66 -19.12 1.14
CA LYS A 290 24.17 -18.43 -0.07
C LYS A 290 23.11 -19.25 -0.78
N SER A 291 22.45 -18.60 -1.72
CA SER A 291 21.64 -19.30 -2.71
C SER A 291 22.48 -19.46 -3.98
N GLU A 292 22.45 -20.65 -4.59
CA GLU A 292 22.93 -20.75 -5.98
C GLU A 292 22.03 -19.89 -6.87
N ASP A 293 22.60 -19.31 -7.93
CA ASP A 293 21.88 -18.38 -8.80
C ASP A 293 21.32 -17.12 -8.11
N CYS A 294 21.85 -16.77 -6.92
CA CYS A 294 21.62 -15.51 -6.22
C CYS A 294 21.61 -14.31 -7.17
N GLY A 295 20.51 -13.54 -7.19
CA GLY A 295 20.35 -12.40 -8.08
C GLY A 295 19.77 -12.70 -9.47
N LYS A 296 19.54 -13.97 -9.84
CA LYS A 296 18.85 -14.30 -11.11
C LYS A 296 17.35 -14.13 -10.98
N LEU A 297 16.72 -13.64 -12.04
CA LEU A 297 15.27 -13.54 -12.14
C LEU A 297 14.68 -14.86 -12.61
N GLY A 298 13.62 -15.31 -11.95
CA GLY A 298 12.77 -16.39 -12.44
C GLY A 298 11.83 -15.93 -13.56
N PRO A 299 11.10 -16.86 -14.19
CA PRO A 299 10.19 -16.56 -15.31
C PRO A 299 9.11 -15.52 -14.99
N ILE A 300 8.51 -15.56 -13.79
CA ILE A 300 7.54 -14.55 -13.36
C ILE A 300 8.26 -13.21 -13.14
N GLY A 301 9.48 -13.24 -12.59
CA GLY A 301 10.33 -12.06 -12.46
C GLY A 301 10.59 -11.34 -13.79
N GLU A 302 10.93 -12.08 -14.85
CA GLU A 302 11.12 -11.53 -16.19
C GLU A 302 9.84 -10.94 -16.79
N ALA A 303 8.69 -11.61 -16.58
CA ALA A 303 7.40 -11.10 -17.02
C ALA A 303 6.99 -9.81 -16.29
N ILE A 304 7.32 -9.70 -14.99
CA ILE A 304 7.14 -8.49 -14.19
C ILE A 304 7.97 -7.34 -14.77
N GLU A 305 9.25 -7.54 -15.11
CA GLU A 305 10.09 -6.47 -15.66
C GLU A 305 9.53 -5.90 -16.97
N ARG A 306 9.10 -6.76 -17.89
CA ARG A 306 8.46 -6.33 -19.15
C ARG A 306 7.17 -5.55 -18.91
N ALA A 307 6.31 -6.06 -18.02
CA ALA A 307 5.05 -5.40 -17.68
C ALA A 307 5.26 -4.08 -16.93
N HIS A 308 6.28 -4.02 -16.08
CA HIS A 308 6.66 -2.81 -15.36
C HIS A 308 7.04 -1.69 -16.33
N GLN A 309 7.85 -1.99 -17.35
CA GLN A 309 8.21 -1.03 -18.39
C GLN A 309 6.94 -0.52 -19.11
N ARG A 310 6.02 -1.42 -19.49
CA ARG A 310 4.76 -1.03 -20.14
C ARG A 310 3.89 -0.14 -19.25
N VAL A 311 3.73 -0.48 -17.97
CA VAL A 311 2.94 0.32 -17.03
C VAL A 311 3.56 1.69 -16.80
N CYS A 312 4.89 1.79 -16.71
CA CYS A 312 5.56 3.09 -16.64
C CYS A 312 5.31 3.95 -17.89
N LEU A 313 5.36 3.35 -19.08
CA LEU A 313 5.01 4.05 -20.32
C LEU A 313 3.55 4.48 -20.34
N ASP A 314 2.62 3.61 -19.94
CA ASP A 314 1.19 3.94 -19.86
C ASP A 314 0.95 5.13 -18.92
N VAL A 315 1.59 5.13 -17.74
CA VAL A 315 1.45 6.23 -16.77
C VAL A 315 2.02 7.52 -17.35
N ASP A 316 3.17 7.48 -18.01
CA ASP A 316 3.78 8.68 -18.58
C ASP A 316 3.00 9.25 -19.79
N GLU A 317 2.58 8.39 -20.72
CA GLU A 317 1.76 8.75 -21.90
C GLU A 317 0.40 9.37 -21.47
N LEU A 318 -0.13 8.96 -20.32
CA LEU A 318 -1.36 9.52 -19.75
C LEU A 318 -1.11 10.83 -18.97
N GLY A 319 0.13 11.33 -18.94
CA GLY A 319 0.54 12.53 -18.21
C GLY A 319 0.64 12.32 -16.70
N GLY A 320 0.79 11.09 -16.25
CA GLY A 320 0.71 10.70 -14.85
C GLY A 320 -0.69 10.20 -14.46
N MET A 321 -1.07 10.47 -13.20
CA MET A 321 -2.35 10.00 -12.63
C MET A 321 -3.41 11.11 -12.70
N PHE A 322 -4.16 11.18 -13.81
CA PHE A 322 -5.24 12.16 -13.99
C PHE A 322 -6.64 11.54 -13.97
N VAL A 323 -7.62 12.43 -13.75
CA VAL A 323 -9.04 12.21 -13.41
C VAL A 323 -9.62 10.94 -14.06
N PRO A 324 -10.33 10.10 -13.28
CA PRO A 324 -11.05 8.97 -13.84
C PRO A 324 -11.88 9.38 -15.06
N TYR A 325 -11.61 8.77 -16.21
CA TYR A 325 -12.16 9.16 -17.51
C TYR A 325 -13.06 8.06 -18.08
N GLY A 326 -14.29 8.41 -18.43
CA GLY A 326 -15.33 7.47 -18.83
C GLY A 326 -15.37 7.07 -20.30
N GLY A 327 -14.30 7.29 -21.08
CA GLY A 327 -14.34 7.14 -22.54
C GLY A 327 -14.08 5.74 -23.10
N LYS A 328 -14.41 5.60 -24.39
CA LYS A 328 -14.27 4.34 -25.17
C LYS A 328 -12.81 4.07 -25.58
N PRO A 329 -12.41 2.80 -25.79
CA PRO A 329 -13.19 1.58 -25.59
C PRO A 329 -13.20 1.07 -24.14
N PHE A 330 -12.34 1.60 -23.25
CA PHE A 330 -12.31 1.24 -21.84
C PHE A 330 -12.18 2.48 -20.94
N PRO A 331 -13.12 2.68 -19.99
CA PRO A 331 -13.02 3.80 -19.08
C PRO A 331 -11.82 3.63 -18.15
N ARG A 332 -11.06 4.70 -17.92
CA ARG A 332 -10.10 4.81 -16.82
C ARG A 332 -10.87 5.08 -15.53
N SER A 333 -11.56 4.09 -15.01
CA SER A 333 -12.33 4.20 -13.76
C SER A 333 -11.46 4.16 -12.52
N GLY A 334 -12.04 4.33 -11.33
CA GLY A 334 -11.35 4.10 -10.06
C GLY A 334 -10.70 2.71 -9.97
N TYR A 335 -11.16 1.73 -10.75
CA TYR A 335 -10.53 0.42 -10.85
C TYR A 335 -9.10 0.46 -11.44
N TYR A 336 -8.85 1.33 -12.42
CA TYR A 336 -7.50 1.55 -12.94
C TYR A 336 -6.58 2.08 -11.85
N HIS A 337 -7.04 3.09 -11.12
CA HIS A 337 -6.27 3.64 -10.00
C HIS A 337 -6.03 2.60 -8.91
N TYR A 338 -7.03 1.79 -8.59
CA TYR A 338 -6.87 0.68 -7.67
C TYR A 338 -5.77 -0.29 -8.15
N SER A 339 -5.75 -0.65 -9.43
CA SER A 339 -4.69 -1.49 -10.00
C SER A 339 -3.31 -0.86 -9.94
N ILE A 340 -3.18 0.44 -10.25
CA ILE A 340 -1.90 1.17 -10.12
C ILE A 340 -1.44 1.22 -8.67
N GLU A 341 -2.35 1.41 -7.73
CA GLU A 341 -2.02 1.39 -6.31
C GLU A 341 -1.49 0.01 -5.88
N ARG A 342 -2.05 -1.09 -6.39
CA ARG A 342 -1.49 -2.45 -6.17
C ARG A 342 -0.09 -2.57 -6.77
N VAL A 343 0.16 -2.03 -7.97
CA VAL A 343 1.49 -2.03 -8.61
C VAL A 343 2.49 -1.25 -7.76
N GLY A 344 2.18 0.00 -7.40
CA GLY A 344 3.08 0.86 -6.63
C GLY A 344 3.40 0.30 -5.24
N ALA A 345 2.40 -0.27 -4.57
CA ALA A 345 2.60 -0.94 -3.28
C ALA A 345 3.47 -2.22 -3.40
N ALA A 346 3.33 -2.97 -4.49
CA ALA A 346 4.06 -4.23 -4.67
C ALA A 346 5.49 -4.05 -5.20
N SER A 347 5.76 -3.00 -5.99
CA SER A 347 7.07 -2.69 -6.57
C SER A 347 7.98 -1.91 -5.62
N GLY A 348 7.42 -1.26 -4.59
CA GLY A 348 8.16 -0.37 -3.71
C GLY A 348 8.65 0.91 -4.40
N LEU A 349 8.22 1.19 -5.64
CA LEU A 349 8.64 2.38 -6.35
C LEU A 349 7.78 3.58 -5.94
N LYS A 350 8.44 4.67 -5.56
CA LYS A 350 7.77 5.95 -5.32
C LYS A 350 7.21 6.57 -6.62
N GLN A 351 7.85 6.29 -7.75
CA GLN A 351 7.47 6.84 -9.05
C GLN A 351 7.20 5.74 -10.08
N LEU A 352 6.19 5.95 -10.91
CA LEU A 352 5.90 5.16 -12.11
C LEU A 352 5.92 6.11 -13.30
N GLY A 353 6.70 5.82 -14.34
CA GLY A 353 6.85 6.71 -15.49
C GLY A 353 7.37 8.12 -15.14
N GLY A 354 8.13 8.29 -14.05
CA GLY A 354 8.59 9.61 -13.58
C GLY A 354 7.57 10.40 -12.74
N HIS A 355 6.40 9.81 -12.45
CA HIS A 355 5.33 10.45 -11.68
C HIS A 355 5.22 9.83 -10.29
N ASP A 356 5.16 10.66 -9.23
CA ASP A 356 4.82 10.20 -7.87
C ASP A 356 3.35 9.72 -7.87
N TRP A 357 3.17 8.41 -8.08
CA TRP A 357 1.87 7.82 -8.39
C TRP A 357 0.86 8.06 -7.26
N TYR A 358 1.32 8.00 -6.00
CA TYR A 358 0.44 8.17 -4.84
C TYR A 358 0.12 9.64 -4.62
N ARG A 359 1.13 10.52 -4.57
CA ARG A 359 0.93 11.94 -4.30
C ARG A 359 0.11 12.60 -5.40
N ASN A 360 0.38 12.27 -6.67
CA ASN A 360 -0.39 12.78 -7.81
C ASN A 360 -1.83 12.23 -7.83
N GLY A 361 -2.00 10.93 -7.56
CA GLY A 361 -3.33 10.32 -7.47
C GLY A 361 -4.15 10.89 -6.31
N ALA A 362 -3.55 11.05 -5.13
CA ALA A 362 -4.18 11.64 -3.96
C ALA A 362 -4.61 13.09 -4.24
N TRP A 363 -3.75 13.87 -4.90
CA TRP A 363 -4.08 15.23 -5.34
C TRP A 363 -5.32 15.24 -6.24
N SER A 364 -5.37 14.30 -7.20
CA SER A 364 -6.47 14.19 -8.12
C SER A 364 -7.79 13.85 -7.42
N TYR A 365 -7.79 12.90 -6.49
CA TYR A 365 -8.99 12.57 -5.71
C TYR A 365 -9.43 13.74 -4.82
N LEU A 366 -8.50 14.37 -4.09
CA LEU A 366 -8.84 15.46 -3.18
C LEU A 366 -9.50 16.65 -3.90
N ARG A 367 -9.00 17.05 -5.07
CA ARG A 367 -9.56 18.20 -5.81
C ARG A 367 -10.86 17.90 -6.55
N THR A 368 -11.16 16.63 -6.80
CA THR A 368 -12.35 16.19 -7.57
C THR A 368 -13.44 15.59 -6.68
N GLN A 369 -13.23 15.52 -5.37
CA GLN A 369 -14.25 15.05 -4.44
C GLN A 369 -15.45 16.02 -4.43
N ASN A 370 -16.65 15.46 -4.60
CA ASN A 370 -17.89 16.23 -4.53
C ASN A 370 -18.15 16.70 -3.08
N LYS A 371 -18.97 17.75 -2.94
CA LYS A 371 -19.34 18.30 -1.62
C LYS A 371 -20.03 17.29 -0.69
N ASP A 372 -20.69 16.28 -1.26
CA ASP A 372 -21.32 15.20 -0.51
C ASP A 372 -20.35 14.09 -0.09
N GLY A 373 -19.07 14.18 -0.50
CA GLY A 373 -18.02 13.21 -0.21
C GLY A 373 -17.80 12.17 -1.31
N SER A 374 -18.64 12.13 -2.34
CA SER A 374 -18.56 11.14 -3.42
C SER A 374 -17.52 11.48 -4.49
N TRP A 375 -17.16 10.48 -5.29
CA TRP A 375 -16.53 10.67 -6.59
C TRP A 375 -17.41 10.11 -7.72
N THR A 376 -17.36 10.77 -8.88
CA THR A 376 -18.03 10.35 -10.11
C THR A 376 -17.07 10.44 -11.30
N MET A 377 -17.40 9.72 -12.37
CA MET A 377 -16.63 9.75 -13.62
C MET A 377 -16.97 10.98 -14.46
N ALA A 378 -15.97 11.52 -15.17
CA ALA A 378 -16.21 12.46 -16.25
C ALA A 378 -16.71 11.74 -17.52
N ASP A 379 -17.62 12.35 -18.28
CA ASP A 379 -18.07 11.89 -19.60
C ASP A 379 -17.03 12.19 -20.71
N ASP A 380 -17.38 11.83 -21.96
CA ASP A 380 -16.51 11.95 -23.13
C ASP A 380 -16.10 13.41 -23.42
N GLU A 381 -16.89 14.39 -22.97
CA GLU A 381 -16.57 15.82 -23.06
C GLU A 381 -15.93 16.38 -21.78
N GLY A 382 -15.53 15.52 -20.84
CA GLY A 382 -14.88 15.91 -19.60
C GLY A 382 -15.81 16.50 -18.53
N ARG A 383 -17.14 16.40 -18.71
CA ARG A 383 -18.10 16.86 -17.71
C ARG A 383 -18.29 15.79 -16.65
N LEU A 384 -18.17 16.15 -15.38
CA LEU A 384 -18.49 15.23 -14.28
C LEU A 384 -19.96 14.79 -14.42
N ARG A 385 -20.19 13.48 -14.52
CA ARG A 385 -21.56 12.95 -14.52
C ARG A 385 -22.22 13.32 -13.19
N SER A 386 -23.53 13.61 -13.24
CA SER A 386 -24.36 13.57 -12.05
C SER A 386 -24.17 12.22 -11.36
N THR A 387 -24.45 12.15 -10.05
CA THR A 387 -24.43 10.92 -9.23
C THR A 387 -25.31 9.77 -9.78
N GLU A 388 -25.99 9.98 -10.91
CA GLU A 388 -26.93 9.07 -11.54
C GLU A 388 -26.38 8.33 -12.77
N GLY A 389 -25.26 8.78 -13.38
CA GLY A 389 -24.83 8.32 -14.72
C GLY A 389 -23.74 7.23 -14.80
N TYR A 390 -23.02 6.96 -13.72
CA TYR A 390 -22.14 5.79 -13.47
C TYR A 390 -22.06 5.66 -11.94
N ASN A 391 -21.88 4.46 -11.39
CA ASN A 391 -22.18 4.25 -9.99
C ASN A 391 -21.20 4.97 -9.04
N ALA A 392 -21.63 6.11 -8.48
CA ALA A 392 -20.88 6.90 -7.52
C ALA A 392 -20.40 6.07 -6.32
N ILE A 393 -21.10 5.01 -5.94
CA ILE A 393 -20.69 4.11 -4.86
C ILE A 393 -19.44 3.32 -5.25
N VAL A 394 -19.38 2.81 -6.48
CA VAL A 394 -18.22 2.06 -6.98
C VAL A 394 -17.00 2.97 -7.07
N GLU A 395 -17.15 4.15 -7.68
CA GLU A 395 -16.05 5.12 -7.80
C GLU A 395 -15.58 5.63 -6.44
N THR A 396 -16.51 5.91 -5.53
CA THR A 396 -16.16 6.33 -4.17
C THR A 396 -15.42 5.23 -3.44
N SER A 397 -15.86 3.98 -3.59
CA SER A 397 -15.19 2.84 -2.94
C SER A 397 -13.78 2.64 -3.48
N PHE A 398 -13.56 2.70 -4.80
CA PHE A 398 -12.21 2.62 -5.37
C PHE A 398 -11.33 3.81 -4.98
N GLY A 399 -11.88 5.03 -4.96
CA GLY A 399 -11.16 6.21 -4.48
C GLY A 399 -10.72 6.08 -3.03
N MET A 400 -11.59 5.55 -2.16
CA MET A 400 -11.24 5.23 -0.77
C MET A 400 -10.16 4.15 -0.69
N LEU A 401 -10.26 3.06 -1.46
CA LEU A 401 -9.25 2.01 -1.49
C LEU A 401 -7.88 2.53 -1.92
N PHE A 402 -7.83 3.41 -2.92
CA PHE A 402 -6.62 4.07 -3.37
C PHE A 402 -6.01 4.96 -2.26
N LEU A 403 -6.82 5.85 -1.69
CA LEU A 403 -6.37 6.85 -0.73
C LEU A 403 -5.92 6.22 0.60
N ALA A 404 -6.66 5.22 1.11
CA ALA A 404 -6.41 4.64 2.41
C ALA A 404 -5.07 3.89 2.49
N LYS A 405 -4.73 3.16 1.43
CA LYS A 405 -3.55 2.28 1.45
C LYS A 405 -2.22 3.03 1.31
N GLY A 406 -2.22 4.20 0.68
CA GLY A 406 -0.97 4.93 0.48
C GLY A 406 -0.42 5.69 1.69
N ARG A 407 -1.09 5.62 2.85
CA ARG A 407 -0.73 6.33 4.08
C ARG A 407 0.15 5.54 5.03
N ALA A 408 0.33 4.25 4.75
CA ALA A 408 1.12 3.37 5.61
C ALA A 408 2.57 3.86 5.70
N PRO A 409 3.15 3.96 6.91
CA PRO A 409 4.52 4.45 7.10
C PRO A 409 5.55 3.48 6.51
N PHE A 410 6.67 4.01 6.04
CA PHE A 410 7.76 3.20 5.53
C PHE A 410 8.67 2.73 6.68
N VAL A 411 8.95 1.43 6.72
CA VAL A 411 9.86 0.84 7.72
C VAL A 411 11.31 0.83 7.26
N ILE A 412 11.52 0.74 5.95
CA ILE A 412 12.85 0.59 5.36
C ILE A 412 12.86 1.03 3.89
N ASN A 413 13.96 1.66 3.49
CA ASN A 413 14.25 2.06 2.11
C ASN A 413 15.38 1.19 1.54
N LYS A 414 15.22 0.61 0.36
CA LYS A 414 16.33 -0.02 -0.39
C LYS A 414 17.04 1.04 -1.22
N LEU A 415 18.34 1.22 -1.02
CA LEU A 415 19.12 2.18 -1.80
C LEU A 415 19.44 1.60 -3.18
N ARG A 416 18.92 2.24 -4.23
CA ARG A 416 19.36 2.02 -5.61
C ARG A 416 20.63 2.81 -5.89
N TRP A 417 21.77 2.12 -5.83
CA TRP A 417 23.10 2.65 -6.12
C TRP A 417 23.66 2.09 -7.44
N ARG A 418 24.81 2.62 -7.90
CA ARG A 418 25.44 2.26 -9.20
C ARG A 418 26.18 0.91 -9.16
N GLY A 419 25.45 -0.14 -8.78
CA GLY A 419 25.92 -1.52 -8.75
C GLY A 419 24.72 -2.48 -8.74
N ASP A 420 24.93 -3.71 -8.29
CA ASP A 420 23.92 -4.76 -8.27
C ASP A 420 23.04 -4.71 -7.00
N TRP A 421 22.43 -3.55 -6.76
CA TRP A 421 21.67 -3.25 -5.55
C TRP A 421 20.41 -4.10 -5.33
N ASN A 422 19.86 -4.73 -6.39
CA ASN A 422 18.57 -5.41 -6.37
C ASN A 422 18.63 -6.92 -6.64
N ASN A 423 19.71 -7.60 -6.25
CA ASN A 423 19.79 -9.07 -6.38
C ASN A 423 18.58 -9.78 -5.77
N HIS A 424 18.08 -9.27 -4.65
CA HIS A 424 16.94 -9.82 -3.93
C HIS A 424 15.68 -8.95 -4.10
N ALA A 425 14.96 -9.08 -5.20
CA ALA A 425 13.81 -8.20 -5.47
C ALA A 425 12.64 -8.35 -4.46
N ARG A 426 12.58 -9.45 -3.71
CA ARG A 426 11.51 -9.73 -2.73
C ARG A 426 11.96 -9.72 -1.26
N ASP A 427 13.15 -9.21 -0.94
CA ASP A 427 13.64 -9.11 0.44
C ASP A 427 12.75 -8.21 1.32
N LEU A 428 12.70 -6.91 1.02
CA LEU A 428 11.94 -5.93 1.77
C LEU A 428 10.42 -6.16 1.78
N PRO A 429 9.74 -6.61 0.70
CA PRO A 429 8.31 -6.90 0.80
C PRO A 429 8.02 -8.04 1.78
N ASN A 430 8.83 -9.10 1.81
CA ASN A 430 8.65 -10.21 2.75
C ASN A 430 8.96 -9.78 4.18
N PHE A 431 10.07 -9.04 4.39
CA PHE A 431 10.39 -8.47 5.70
C PHE A 431 9.28 -7.53 6.21
N THR A 432 8.80 -6.62 5.35
CA THR A 432 7.72 -5.69 5.69
C THR A 432 6.47 -6.45 6.10
N ARG A 433 6.09 -7.50 5.34
CA ARG A 433 4.92 -8.33 5.65
C ARG A 433 5.07 -9.07 6.99
N TYR A 434 6.27 -9.53 7.32
CA TYR A 434 6.57 -10.07 8.65
C TYR A 434 6.37 -9.01 9.74
N ALA A 435 6.93 -7.81 9.56
CA ALA A 435 6.74 -6.70 10.50
C ALA A 435 5.25 -6.30 10.64
N GLU A 436 4.49 -6.26 9.55
CA GLU A 436 3.03 -6.00 9.60
C GLU A 436 2.31 -7.04 10.47
N SER A 437 2.75 -8.29 10.39
CA SER A 437 2.15 -9.38 11.17
C SER A 437 2.45 -9.25 12.66
N VAL A 438 3.65 -8.77 13.01
CA VAL A 438 4.14 -8.60 14.39
C VAL A 438 3.48 -7.42 15.09
N PHE A 439 3.39 -6.27 14.41
CA PHE A 439 2.83 -5.05 15.00
C PHE A 439 1.32 -4.88 14.75
N GLU A 440 0.71 -5.81 14.00
CA GLU A 440 -0.68 -5.73 13.56
C GLU A 440 -1.04 -4.40 12.89
N GLN A 441 -0.05 -3.80 12.24
CA GLN A 441 -0.13 -2.50 11.61
C GLN A 441 0.39 -2.61 10.19
N ARG A 442 -0.19 -1.82 9.28
CA ARG A 442 0.30 -1.73 7.91
C ARG A 442 1.59 -0.95 7.81
N PHE A 443 2.50 -1.47 7.01
CA PHE A 443 3.79 -0.87 6.72
C PHE A 443 4.05 -0.93 5.23
N ARG A 444 4.97 -0.07 4.80
CA ARG A 444 5.52 -0.12 3.46
C ARG A 444 7.04 -0.17 3.51
N TRP A 445 7.58 -0.50 2.36
CA TRP A 445 8.97 -0.31 2.02
C TRP A 445 9.00 0.47 0.70
N GLN A 446 10.15 1.04 0.39
CA GLN A 446 10.33 1.64 -0.93
C GLN A 446 11.77 1.54 -1.41
N ILE A 447 11.97 1.80 -2.69
CA ILE A 447 13.28 1.99 -3.30
C ILE A 447 13.59 3.50 -3.30
N ALA A 448 14.73 3.86 -2.71
CA ALA A 448 15.27 5.21 -2.71
C ALA A 448 16.44 5.28 -3.69
N ASP A 449 16.42 6.23 -4.62
CA ASP A 449 17.51 6.39 -5.59
C ASP A 449 18.68 7.18 -4.99
N ILE A 450 19.91 6.78 -5.31
CA ILE A 450 21.14 7.49 -4.87
C ILE A 450 21.19 8.96 -5.33
N SER A 451 20.57 9.29 -6.46
CA SER A 451 20.42 10.66 -6.95
C SER A 451 19.35 11.46 -6.18
N GLY A 452 18.37 10.80 -5.55
CA GLY A 452 17.26 11.45 -4.83
C GLY A 452 17.68 12.17 -3.55
N GLU A 453 16.97 13.22 -3.15
CA GLU A 453 17.33 14.04 -1.97
C GLU A 453 17.25 13.27 -0.63
N VAL A 454 18.02 13.71 0.36
CA VAL A 454 18.07 13.06 1.70
C VAL A 454 16.69 13.04 2.37
N ASP A 455 15.86 14.07 2.17
CA ASP A 455 14.49 14.09 2.68
C ASP A 455 13.65 12.92 2.16
N GLN A 456 13.87 12.49 0.91
CA GLN A 456 13.19 11.33 0.35
C GLN A 456 13.68 10.03 0.97
N TRP A 457 14.95 9.98 1.40
CA TRP A 457 15.51 8.83 2.11
C TRP A 457 15.00 8.75 3.55
N LEU A 458 14.66 9.89 4.16
CA LEU A 458 14.10 9.98 5.52
C LEU A 458 12.60 9.66 5.60
N ASP A 459 11.96 9.35 4.47
CA ASP A 459 10.62 8.75 4.46
C ASP A 459 10.57 7.43 5.28
N ALA A 460 11.71 6.76 5.46
CA ALA A 460 11.88 5.59 6.33
C ALA A 460 13.07 5.77 7.28
N PRO A 461 13.04 5.14 8.48
CA PRO A 461 14.13 5.24 9.45
C PRO A 461 15.39 4.46 9.06
N ILE A 462 15.28 3.47 8.16
CA ILE A 462 16.38 2.60 7.75
C ILE A 462 16.65 2.77 6.25
N LEU A 463 17.91 2.95 5.89
CA LEU A 463 18.43 2.85 4.53
C LEU A 463 19.23 1.55 4.37
N TYR A 464 18.70 0.64 3.57
CA TYR A 464 19.22 -0.69 3.30
C TYR A 464 20.12 -0.68 2.06
N ILE A 465 21.34 -1.20 2.21
CA ILE A 465 22.35 -1.30 1.15
C ILE A 465 22.75 -2.77 1.01
N SER A 466 22.66 -3.31 -0.20
CA SER A 466 23.02 -4.69 -0.51
C SER A 466 23.69 -4.75 -1.89
N GLY A 467 24.48 -5.79 -2.14
CA GLY A 467 25.06 -6.09 -3.45
C GLY A 467 26.17 -7.13 -3.37
N HIS A 468 26.60 -7.66 -4.51
CA HIS A 468 27.81 -8.46 -4.64
C HIS A 468 29.01 -7.59 -5.04
N GLN A 469 28.78 -6.51 -5.78
CA GLN A 469 29.82 -5.60 -6.25
C GLN A 469 30.27 -4.66 -5.13
N PRO A 470 31.55 -4.27 -5.09
CA PRO A 470 32.03 -3.29 -4.11
C PRO A 470 31.34 -1.92 -4.34
N PRO A 471 30.81 -1.25 -3.29
CA PRO A 471 30.18 0.06 -3.42
C PRO A 471 31.20 1.22 -3.53
N THR A 472 32.12 1.13 -4.49
CA THR A 472 33.23 2.10 -4.68
C THR A 472 32.86 3.34 -5.49
N ASN A 473 31.76 3.30 -6.23
CA ASN A 473 31.41 4.33 -7.21
C ASN A 473 30.49 5.43 -6.65
N PHE A 474 30.59 5.69 -5.34
CA PHE A 474 29.88 6.78 -4.67
C PHE A 474 30.68 8.08 -4.84
N THR A 475 30.01 9.12 -5.31
CA THR A 475 30.60 10.47 -5.40
C THR A 475 30.73 11.10 -4.02
N GLU A 476 31.58 12.12 -3.88
CA GLU A 476 31.70 12.88 -2.63
C GLU A 476 30.38 13.50 -2.16
N LEU A 477 29.53 13.92 -3.10
CA LEU A 477 28.19 14.42 -2.77
C LEU A 477 27.32 13.32 -2.15
N GLU A 478 27.36 12.12 -2.70
CA GLU A 478 26.57 10.98 -2.21
C GLU A 478 27.07 10.48 -0.87
N LYS A 479 28.39 10.46 -0.64
CA LYS A 479 28.98 10.19 0.68
C LYS A 479 28.50 11.19 1.72
N ARG A 480 28.47 12.49 1.39
CA ARG A 480 27.88 13.53 2.26
C ARG A 480 26.39 13.31 2.51
N LYS A 481 25.63 12.83 1.53
CA LYS A 481 24.21 12.50 1.70
C LYS A 481 24.00 11.33 2.67
N LEU A 482 24.82 10.28 2.60
CA LEU A 482 24.80 9.16 3.56
C LEU A 482 25.05 9.66 4.99
N ARG A 483 26.09 10.50 5.18
CA ARG A 483 26.37 11.13 6.46
C ARG A 483 25.19 11.97 6.94
N ARG A 484 24.65 12.86 6.10
CA ARG A 484 23.50 13.73 6.44
C ARG A 484 22.25 12.92 6.79
N PHE A 485 21.98 11.82 6.10
CA PHE A 485 20.86 10.92 6.41
C PHE A 485 20.97 10.39 7.85
N VAL A 486 22.16 9.93 8.23
CA VAL A 486 22.46 9.45 9.58
C VAL A 486 22.40 10.58 10.63
N GLU A 487 22.97 11.75 10.33
CA GLU A 487 22.93 12.92 11.21
C GLU A 487 21.51 13.41 11.49
N ARG A 488 20.59 13.20 10.54
CA ARG A 488 19.16 13.49 10.70
C ARG A 488 18.37 12.34 11.33
N GLY A 489 19.07 11.36 11.90
CA GLY A 489 18.50 10.31 12.72
C GLY A 489 18.22 8.99 12.00
N GLY A 490 18.51 8.90 10.70
CA GLY A 490 18.43 7.66 9.93
C GLY A 490 19.48 6.63 10.35
N VAL A 491 19.24 5.37 10.00
CA VAL A 491 20.15 4.24 10.24
C VAL A 491 20.47 3.54 8.94
N ILE A 492 21.74 3.21 8.69
CA ILE A 492 22.15 2.41 7.55
C ILE A 492 22.21 0.94 7.96
N LEU A 493 21.54 0.07 7.22
CA LEU A 493 21.73 -1.38 7.28
C LEU A 493 22.44 -1.84 6.02
N ALA A 494 23.54 -2.56 6.14
CA ALA A 494 24.21 -3.19 5.01
C ALA A 494 24.23 -4.70 5.13
N ASP A 495 23.82 -5.36 4.05
CA ASP A 495 23.82 -6.82 3.86
C ASP A 495 24.89 -7.21 2.85
N ASN A 496 25.84 -8.05 3.28
CA ASN A 496 26.81 -8.66 2.39
C ASN A 496 26.17 -9.83 1.63
N CYS A 497 25.42 -9.49 0.59
CA CYS A 497 24.72 -10.42 -0.28
C CYS A 497 25.65 -11.57 -0.70
N CYS A 498 25.24 -12.81 -0.40
CA CYS A 498 25.95 -14.04 -0.76
C CYS A 498 27.42 -14.11 -0.26
N HIS A 499 27.75 -13.35 0.80
CA HIS A 499 29.05 -13.32 1.50
C HIS A 499 30.23 -13.00 0.58
N VAL A 500 30.08 -12.02 -0.31
CA VAL A 500 31.12 -11.67 -1.27
C VAL A 500 32.15 -10.74 -0.62
N GLU A 501 33.43 -11.14 -0.64
CA GLU A 501 34.52 -10.39 -0.02
C GLU A 501 34.66 -8.98 -0.62
N ALA A 502 34.45 -8.84 -1.93
CA ALA A 502 34.48 -7.54 -2.60
C ALA A 502 33.47 -6.54 -2.02
N PHE A 503 32.21 -6.94 -1.79
CA PHE A 503 31.22 -6.05 -1.16
C PHE A 503 31.61 -5.76 0.29
N ASN A 504 32.05 -6.75 1.06
CA ASN A 504 32.50 -6.56 2.45
C ASN A 504 33.58 -5.49 2.56
N ASP A 505 34.64 -5.62 1.76
CA ASP A 505 35.79 -4.72 1.82
C ASP A 505 35.42 -3.33 1.29
N GLY A 506 34.68 -3.28 0.18
CA GLY A 506 34.21 -2.03 -0.40
C GLY A 506 33.28 -1.26 0.53
N PHE A 507 32.38 -1.94 1.25
CA PHE A 507 31.48 -1.29 2.21
C PHE A 507 32.26 -0.77 3.43
N ARG A 508 33.23 -1.52 3.95
CA ARG A 508 34.10 -1.07 5.05
C ARG A 508 34.92 0.16 4.64
N ALA A 509 35.48 0.17 3.44
CA ALA A 509 36.19 1.32 2.89
C ALA A 509 35.27 2.54 2.76
N LEU A 510 34.06 2.36 2.19
CA LEU A 510 33.06 3.42 2.09
C LEU A 510 32.71 4.00 3.47
N MET A 511 32.49 3.16 4.48
CA MET A 511 32.19 3.65 5.83
C MET A 511 33.36 4.43 6.44
N LYS A 512 34.61 4.05 6.14
CA LYS A 512 35.80 4.80 6.60
C LYS A 512 35.91 6.17 5.92
N GLU A 513 35.52 6.27 4.66
CA GLU A 513 35.49 7.55 3.93
C GLU A 513 34.34 8.44 4.39
N VAL A 514 33.16 7.88 4.64
CA VAL A 514 32.00 8.62 5.13
C VAL A 514 32.20 9.05 6.59
N PHE A 515 32.76 8.18 7.44
CA PHE A 515 32.97 8.36 8.88
C PHE A 515 34.44 8.10 9.29
N PRO A 516 35.39 8.97 8.92
CA PRO A 516 36.82 8.78 9.26
C PRO A 516 37.09 8.75 10.77
N GLU A 517 36.23 9.38 11.56
CA GLU A 517 36.29 9.45 13.03
C GLU A 517 35.83 8.18 13.75
N ALA A 518 35.19 7.23 13.03
CA ALA A 518 34.61 6.03 13.60
C ALA A 518 35.05 4.77 12.84
N SER A 519 34.77 3.60 13.40
CA SER A 519 35.03 2.32 12.77
C SER A 519 33.94 1.31 13.10
N LEU A 520 33.77 0.33 12.21
CA LEU A 520 32.89 -0.80 12.45
C LEU A 520 33.51 -1.74 13.49
N ARG A 521 32.80 -1.97 14.60
CA ARG A 521 33.14 -2.93 15.65
C ARG A 521 32.07 -4.02 15.73
N GLU A 522 32.42 -5.20 16.23
CA GLU A 522 31.41 -6.22 16.53
C GLU A 522 30.46 -5.69 17.64
N LEU A 523 29.18 -6.03 17.52
CA LEU A 523 28.18 -5.68 18.52
C LEU A 523 28.18 -6.70 19.65
N GLU A 524 28.20 -6.18 20.88
CA GLU A 524 28.14 -6.98 22.10
C GLU A 524 26.73 -7.57 22.30
N ALA A 525 26.65 -8.64 23.10
CA ALA A 525 25.41 -9.38 23.30
C ALA A 525 24.29 -8.62 24.03
N ASP A 526 24.65 -7.57 24.77
CA ASP A 526 23.73 -6.68 25.46
C ASP A 526 23.24 -5.51 24.58
N HIS A 527 23.73 -5.39 23.35
CA HIS A 527 23.34 -4.31 22.45
C HIS A 527 21.81 -4.32 22.20
N PRO A 528 21.12 -3.16 22.22
CA PRO A 528 19.65 -3.10 22.09
C PRO A 528 19.05 -3.77 20.85
N VAL A 529 19.83 -3.90 19.77
CA VAL A 529 19.40 -4.63 18.56
C VAL A 529 19.07 -6.10 18.82
N TYR A 530 19.57 -6.69 19.91
CA TYR A 530 19.27 -8.08 20.28
C TYR A 530 18.11 -8.21 21.27
N SER A 531 17.52 -7.11 21.74
CA SER A 531 16.51 -7.16 22.83
C SER A 531 15.37 -6.15 22.70
N SER A 532 15.36 -5.27 21.70
CA SER A 532 14.41 -4.16 21.62
C SER A 532 12.95 -4.59 21.41
N HIS A 533 12.67 -5.66 20.66
CA HIS A 533 11.34 -6.32 20.57
C HIS A 533 11.40 -7.79 20.98
N PHE A 534 12.23 -8.55 20.28
CA PHE A 534 12.50 -9.95 20.50
C PHE A 534 13.82 -10.09 21.26
N LYS A 535 13.89 -11.08 22.15
CA LYS A 535 15.14 -11.46 22.79
C LYS A 535 15.89 -12.45 21.89
N LEU A 536 16.96 -11.99 21.28
CA LEU A 536 17.82 -12.77 20.39
C LEU A 536 19.13 -13.09 21.10
N VAL A 537 19.63 -14.30 20.87
CA VAL A 537 20.99 -14.67 21.26
C VAL A 537 21.90 -14.40 20.07
N PRO A 538 22.93 -13.54 20.18
CA PRO A 538 23.86 -13.31 19.10
C PRO A 538 24.55 -14.62 18.67
N ASP A 539 24.53 -14.90 17.37
CA ASP A 539 25.28 -16.02 16.80
C ASP A 539 26.71 -15.58 16.47
N LYS A 540 27.69 -16.11 17.20
CA LYS A 540 29.11 -15.81 16.98
C LYS A 540 29.61 -16.21 15.58
N ARG A 541 28.90 -17.09 14.86
CA ARG A 541 29.22 -17.43 13.46
C ARG A 541 28.69 -16.41 12.47
N ARG A 542 27.78 -15.55 12.91
CA ARG A 542 27.10 -14.51 12.12
C ARG A 542 27.14 -13.17 12.89
N PRO A 543 28.34 -12.64 13.19
CA PRO A 543 28.48 -11.40 13.94
C PRO A 543 27.81 -10.24 13.20
N VAL A 544 27.26 -9.29 13.95
CA VAL A 544 26.77 -8.01 13.41
C VAL A 544 27.76 -6.93 13.83
N PHE A 545 28.16 -6.08 12.90
CA PHE A 545 29.05 -4.97 13.17
C PHE A 545 28.24 -3.67 13.29
N GLY A 546 28.60 -2.83 14.25
CA GLY A 546 28.05 -1.50 14.46
C GLY A 546 29.10 -0.42 14.25
N LEU A 547 28.68 0.74 13.75
CA LEU A 547 29.46 1.97 13.78
C LEU A 547 28.71 3.00 14.63
N ASP A 548 29.40 3.50 15.64
CA ASP A 548 28.87 4.48 16.58
C ASP A 548 29.35 5.89 16.25
N ILE A 549 28.46 6.86 16.28
CA ILE A 549 28.81 8.29 16.22
C ILE A 549 28.29 9.01 17.46
N ALA A 550 28.95 10.10 17.85
CA ALA A 550 28.44 10.98 18.89
C ALA A 550 27.18 11.70 18.38
N VAL A 551 26.10 11.64 19.14
CA VAL A 551 24.84 12.32 18.79
C VAL A 551 24.45 13.26 19.92
N GLN A 552 23.75 14.35 19.59
CA GLN A 552 22.99 15.04 20.63
C GLN A 552 21.89 14.10 21.13
N PRO A 553 21.70 13.94 22.45
CA PRO A 553 20.60 13.15 22.96
C PRO A 553 19.27 13.69 22.40
N PRO A 554 18.33 12.82 21.99
CA PRO A 554 17.03 13.25 21.51
C PRO A 554 16.32 14.06 22.60
N ASP A 555 15.56 15.08 22.18
CA ASP A 555 14.72 15.84 23.10
C ASP A 555 13.74 14.86 23.78
N PRO A 556 13.70 14.77 25.13
CA PRO A 556 12.79 13.88 25.83
C PRO A 556 11.31 14.07 25.48
N SER A 557 10.92 15.26 24.99
CA SER A 557 9.55 15.54 24.52
C SER A 557 9.19 14.86 23.19
N GLU A 558 10.18 14.34 22.44
CA GLU A 558 9.97 13.61 21.18
C GLU A 558 9.88 12.09 21.36
N ILE A 559 10.20 11.58 22.56
CA ILE A 559 10.10 10.16 22.90
C ILE A 559 8.68 9.88 23.39
N ASP A 560 7.97 8.97 22.71
CA ASP A 560 6.62 8.59 23.12
C ASP A 560 6.69 7.79 24.44
N PRO A 561 6.12 8.29 25.56
CA PRO A 561 6.16 7.59 26.84
C PRO A 561 5.34 6.29 26.83
N GLU A 562 4.36 6.18 25.93
CA GLU A 562 3.59 4.97 25.67
C GLU A 562 3.87 4.48 24.26
N PRO A 563 4.33 3.24 24.05
CA PRO A 563 4.62 2.79 22.71
C PRO A 563 3.33 2.76 21.87
N TRP A 564 3.34 3.46 20.73
CA TRP A 564 2.20 3.57 19.80
C TRP A 564 1.60 2.23 19.31
N TYR A 565 2.27 1.10 19.58
CA TYR A 565 1.85 -0.26 19.23
C TYR A 565 1.07 -0.99 20.34
N ARG A 566 0.77 -0.38 21.50
CA ARG A 566 -0.11 -0.97 22.52
C ARG A 566 -1.58 -0.90 22.10
N MET A 567 -1.96 -1.67 21.09
CA MET A 567 -3.36 -2.05 20.80
C MET A 567 -3.50 -3.57 20.57
N ALA A 568 -2.91 -4.36 21.46
CA ALA A 568 -3.23 -5.79 21.72
C ALA A 568 -2.91 -6.09 23.20
N PRO A 569 -3.64 -7.00 23.88
CA PRO A 569 -3.72 -7.01 25.33
C PRO A 569 -2.40 -7.41 26.02
N SER A 570 -2.19 -6.73 27.15
CA SER A 570 -0.99 -6.67 27.98
C SER A 570 -0.41 -8.02 28.43
N VAL A 571 0.91 -8.15 28.33
CA VAL A 571 1.71 -8.79 29.39
C VAL A 571 2.30 -7.65 30.23
N ALA A 572 1.83 -7.51 31.47
CA ALA A 572 2.34 -6.52 32.40
C ALA A 572 3.82 -6.80 32.74
N PRO A 573 4.71 -5.79 32.81
CA PRO A 573 6.02 -5.97 33.40
C PRO A 573 5.91 -6.08 34.94
N SER A 574 6.69 -6.98 35.55
CA SER A 574 6.78 -7.09 37.01
C SER A 574 7.51 -5.86 37.60
N PRO A 575 7.06 -5.30 38.73
CA PRO A 575 7.75 -4.19 39.38
C PRO A 575 8.82 -4.73 40.33
N GLN A 576 10.10 -4.67 39.95
CA GLN A 576 11.24 -4.71 40.88
C GLN A 576 12.57 -4.49 40.12
N ASP A 577 13.07 -3.25 40.13
CA ASP A 577 14.48 -2.96 40.42
C ASP A 577 14.66 -1.44 40.58
N SER A 578 14.48 -0.93 41.79
CA SER A 578 14.95 0.40 42.18
C SER A 578 16.40 0.24 42.66
N ARG A 579 17.38 0.36 41.75
CA ARG A 579 18.78 0.46 42.14
C ARG A 579 19.24 1.91 42.12
N GLN A 580 19.87 2.28 43.23
CA GLN A 580 20.51 3.55 43.49
C GLN A 580 21.57 3.86 42.42
N GLU A 581 21.56 5.09 41.93
CA GLU A 581 22.65 5.64 41.11
C GLU A 581 23.94 5.78 41.95
N PRO A 582 25.11 5.36 41.44
CA PRO A 582 26.37 5.65 42.11
C PRO A 582 26.78 7.10 41.85
N SER A 583 27.15 7.80 42.93
CA SER A 583 27.77 9.13 42.88
C SER A 583 29.18 9.03 42.29
N GLY A 584 29.31 9.38 41.00
CA GLY A 584 30.59 9.52 40.29
C GLY A 584 31.21 10.90 40.43
N ASP A 585 32.54 10.93 40.44
CA ASP A 585 33.45 12.08 40.53
C ASP A 585 33.16 13.15 39.43
N PRO A 586 32.99 14.44 39.76
CA PRO A 586 32.66 15.50 38.77
C PRO A 586 33.81 15.90 37.83
N SER A 587 34.94 15.21 37.81
CA SER A 587 36.13 15.59 37.03
C SER A 587 36.38 14.80 35.74
N GLU A 588 35.56 13.80 35.40
CA GLU A 588 35.66 13.13 34.09
C GLU A 588 34.84 13.86 33.00
N PRO A 589 35.40 14.10 31.80
CA PRO A 589 34.63 14.62 30.68
C PRO A 589 33.55 13.59 30.32
N VAL A 590 32.28 13.92 30.59
CA VAL A 590 31.13 13.09 30.24
C VAL A 590 31.21 12.78 28.75
N ALA A 591 31.51 11.53 28.41
CA ALA A 591 31.55 11.07 27.04
C ALA A 591 30.20 11.39 26.38
N LYS A 592 30.23 12.08 25.24
CA LYS A 592 28.99 12.40 24.51
C LYS A 592 28.26 11.08 24.23
N PRO A 593 26.94 10.99 24.51
CA PRO A 593 26.20 9.78 24.24
C PRO A 593 26.36 9.40 22.76
N THR A 594 26.75 8.15 22.53
CA THR A 594 26.93 7.61 21.18
C THR A 594 25.71 6.81 20.78
N ARG A 595 25.45 6.72 19.47
CA ARG A 595 24.39 5.89 18.88
C ARG A 595 24.99 5.06 17.76
N THR A 596 24.63 3.78 17.72
CA THR A 596 24.91 2.93 16.56
C THR A 596 24.03 3.35 15.39
N VAL A 597 24.67 3.82 14.32
CA VAL A 597 24.02 4.41 13.15
C VAL A 597 24.24 3.63 11.86
N VAL A 598 25.25 2.75 11.84
CA VAL A 598 25.44 1.78 10.76
C VAL A 598 25.44 0.39 11.39
N TYR A 599 24.68 -0.51 10.78
CA TYR A 599 24.67 -1.94 11.07
C TYR A 599 25.15 -2.66 9.81
N PHE A 600 26.21 -3.45 9.93
CA PHE A 600 26.77 -4.22 8.84
C PHE A 600 26.72 -5.70 9.18
N CYS A 601 26.02 -6.45 8.34
CA CYS A 601 25.95 -7.90 8.41
C CYS A 601 26.87 -8.46 7.33
N PRO A 602 28.06 -9.01 7.67
CA PRO A 602 28.97 -9.64 6.72
C PRO A 602 28.45 -11.00 6.21
N TRP A 603 27.19 -11.29 6.50
CA TRP A 603 26.46 -12.49 6.19
C TRP A 603 25.08 -12.16 5.62
N ASN A 604 24.48 -13.13 4.96
CA ASN A 604 23.37 -12.90 4.04
C ASN A 604 22.00 -12.85 4.74
N ILE A 605 21.49 -11.64 4.92
CA ILE A 605 20.11 -11.36 5.33
C ILE A 605 19.17 -11.40 4.12
N GLY A 606 19.64 -10.88 2.99
CA GLY A 606 18.84 -10.70 1.79
C GLY A 606 18.24 -11.99 1.24
N CYS A 607 19.00 -13.09 1.15
CA CYS A 607 18.48 -14.39 0.68
C CYS A 607 17.36 -14.91 1.59
N VAL A 608 17.53 -14.78 2.91
CA VAL A 608 16.56 -15.24 3.90
C VAL A 608 15.24 -14.47 3.77
N TRP A 609 15.32 -13.15 3.63
CA TRP A 609 14.16 -12.31 3.40
C TRP A 609 13.54 -12.56 2.01
N ASN A 610 14.35 -12.66 0.95
CA ASN A 610 13.91 -12.88 -0.43
C ASN A 610 13.10 -14.17 -0.59
N GLN A 611 13.57 -15.25 0.02
CA GLN A 611 12.94 -16.57 -0.03
C GLN A 611 11.88 -16.80 1.07
N ASN A 612 11.59 -15.76 1.88
CA ASN A 612 10.59 -15.82 2.95
C ASN A 612 10.80 -16.99 3.94
N LEU A 613 12.04 -17.23 4.38
CA LEU A 613 12.42 -18.41 5.17
C LEU A 613 12.09 -18.27 6.67
N THR A 614 10.81 -18.02 7.00
CA THR A 614 10.36 -17.77 8.37
C THR A 614 10.37 -19.00 9.28
N THR A 615 10.40 -20.22 8.75
CA THR A 615 10.39 -21.44 9.59
C THR A 615 11.75 -21.76 10.22
N ASN A 616 12.84 -21.68 9.44
CA ASN A 616 14.18 -22.08 9.89
C ASN A 616 15.11 -20.90 10.18
N HIS A 617 14.72 -19.69 9.75
CA HIS A 617 15.54 -18.48 9.86
C HIS A 617 14.74 -17.28 10.41
N GLU A 618 13.69 -17.55 11.19
CA GLU A 618 12.83 -16.50 11.74
C GLU A 618 13.61 -15.40 12.48
N TRP A 619 14.66 -15.79 13.19
CA TRP A 619 15.50 -14.87 13.96
C TRP A 619 16.08 -13.73 13.10
N VAL A 620 16.29 -13.94 11.79
CA VAL A 620 16.78 -12.90 10.85
C VAL A 620 15.68 -11.86 10.60
N PHE A 621 14.42 -12.27 10.53
CA PHE A 621 13.27 -11.35 10.47
C PHE A 621 13.07 -10.62 11.80
N GLN A 622 13.18 -11.34 12.92
CA GLN A 622 13.13 -10.75 14.27
C GLN A 622 14.25 -9.73 14.48
N PHE A 623 15.46 -9.99 13.97
CA PHE A 623 16.58 -9.04 13.97
C PHE A 623 16.21 -7.76 13.20
N GLY A 624 15.62 -7.89 12.00
CA GLY A 624 15.13 -6.73 11.25
C GLY A 624 14.08 -5.92 12.03
N VAL A 625 13.16 -6.58 12.75
CA VAL A 625 12.17 -5.91 13.61
C VAL A 625 12.84 -5.19 14.77
N ASN A 626 13.82 -5.81 15.44
CA ASN A 626 14.57 -5.18 16.51
C ASN A 626 15.38 -3.98 16.02
N LEU A 627 16.00 -4.10 14.85
CA LEU A 627 16.72 -3.00 14.21
C LEU A 627 15.79 -1.84 13.89
N PHE A 628 14.61 -2.12 13.34
CA PHE A 628 13.58 -1.12 13.09
C PHE A 628 13.15 -0.37 14.36
N ARG A 629 12.96 -1.08 15.48
CA ARG A 629 12.69 -0.44 16.78
C ARG A 629 13.84 0.40 17.29
N THR A 630 15.06 -0.09 17.13
CA THR A 630 16.28 0.63 17.55
C THR A 630 16.47 1.90 16.71
N ALA A 631 16.21 1.82 15.40
CA ALA A 631 16.31 2.95 14.48
C ALA A 631 15.27 4.04 14.77
N THR A 632 14.07 3.66 15.19
CA THR A 632 13.01 4.61 15.54
C THR A 632 13.15 5.18 16.95
N GLY A 633 13.88 4.50 17.85
CA GLY A 633 13.94 4.87 19.26
C GLY A 633 12.57 4.79 19.93
N ASN A 634 11.71 3.87 19.47
CA ASN A 634 10.27 3.77 19.81
C ASN A 634 9.43 5.02 19.47
N ARG A 635 9.96 5.99 18.72
CA ARG A 635 9.18 7.16 18.27
C ARG A 635 8.10 6.76 17.26
N ARG A 636 7.07 7.59 17.15
CA ARG A 636 6.02 7.41 16.14
C ARG A 636 6.60 7.61 14.74
N LEU A 637 6.24 6.73 13.82
CA LEU A 637 6.67 6.84 12.43
C LEU A 637 6.01 8.02 11.72
N HIS A 638 6.79 8.72 10.90
CA HIS A 638 6.25 9.65 9.92
C HIS A 638 5.45 8.88 8.87
N ARG A 639 4.31 9.44 8.46
CA ARG A 639 3.54 8.87 7.35
C ARG A 639 4.08 9.42 6.04
N SER A 640 3.77 8.72 4.95
CA SER A 640 4.32 8.96 3.61
C SER A 640 4.17 10.40 3.09
N LEU A 641 3.24 11.18 3.62
CA LEU A 641 2.95 12.55 3.18
C LEU A 641 3.47 13.62 4.16
N ASP A 642 3.98 13.24 5.33
CA ASP A 642 4.37 14.17 6.39
C ASP A 642 5.80 14.72 6.22
N SER A 643 6.69 13.98 5.53
CA SER A 643 8.12 14.28 5.39
C SER A 643 8.45 15.58 4.65
N THR A 644 7.50 16.18 3.92
CA THR A 644 7.72 17.42 3.15
C THR A 644 7.42 18.71 3.91
N THR A 645 7.03 18.65 5.19
CA THR A 645 6.50 19.84 5.92
C THR A 645 7.45 20.48 6.95
N GLN A 646 8.58 19.86 7.29
CA GLN A 646 9.56 20.46 8.20
C GLN A 646 10.78 20.94 7.41
N GLU A 647 10.90 22.28 7.25
CA GLU A 647 12.13 23.07 6.95
C GLU A 647 12.05 24.12 5.82
N SER A 648 10.88 24.41 5.22
CA SER A 648 10.76 25.59 4.32
C SER A 648 10.60 26.94 5.05
N GLY A 649 10.57 26.95 6.39
CA GLY A 649 10.20 28.13 7.20
C GLY A 649 11.35 29.04 7.66
N LYS A 650 12.62 28.70 7.46
CA LYS A 650 13.76 29.52 7.94
C LYS A 650 14.94 29.55 6.96
N ALA A 651 14.71 29.94 5.71
CA ALA A 651 15.78 30.43 4.85
C ALA A 651 15.80 31.97 4.93
N GLY A 652 16.86 32.53 5.50
CA GLY A 652 17.09 33.97 5.59
C GLY A 652 17.08 34.62 4.20
N LYS A 653 16.52 35.84 4.14
CA LYS A 653 16.48 36.67 2.94
C LYS A 653 17.89 36.81 2.33
N PRO A 654 18.09 36.54 1.03
CA PRO A 654 19.34 36.93 0.37
C PRO A 654 19.35 38.45 0.16
N ALA A 655 20.42 39.09 0.60
CA ALA A 655 20.70 40.50 0.33
C ALA A 655 20.84 40.73 -1.18
N SER A 656 20.08 41.69 -1.70
CA SER A 656 20.09 42.06 -3.11
C SER A 656 21.15 43.13 -3.37
N ASP A 657 22.29 42.75 -3.95
CA ASP A 657 23.17 43.69 -4.64
C ASP A 657 22.97 43.55 -6.16
N ARG A 658 22.38 44.58 -6.76
CA ARG A 658 22.39 44.80 -8.22
C ARG A 658 23.42 45.88 -8.55
N PRO A 659 24.32 45.68 -9.52
CA PRO A 659 24.93 46.79 -10.23
C PRO A 659 24.00 47.29 -11.34
N LYS A 660 23.95 48.61 -11.49
CA LYS A 660 23.23 49.34 -12.53
C LYS A 660 23.91 49.15 -13.90
N SER A 661 23.13 48.90 -14.94
CA SER A 661 23.45 49.36 -16.30
C SER A 661 22.18 49.72 -17.07
N THR A 662 22.25 50.88 -17.73
CA THR A 662 21.21 51.63 -18.44
C THR A 662 20.98 51.07 -19.87
N PRO A 663 19.85 51.40 -20.54
CA PRO A 663 19.32 50.62 -21.66
C PRO A 663 19.55 51.26 -23.04
N GLY A 664 19.38 50.47 -24.12
CA GLY A 664 19.22 51.04 -25.46
C GLY A 664 19.02 50.05 -26.61
N ARG A 665 17.76 49.96 -27.08
CA ARG A 665 17.25 49.58 -28.42
C ARG A 665 17.49 48.14 -28.93
N SER A 666 16.56 47.34 -29.48
CA SER A 666 15.23 47.43 -30.15
C SER A 666 15.34 46.85 -31.57
N LEU A 667 14.39 45.96 -31.90
CA LEU A 667 14.03 45.39 -33.23
C LEU A 667 14.95 44.27 -33.76
N VAL A 668 14.53 43.25 -34.51
CA VAL A 668 13.24 42.70 -35.00
C VAL A 668 13.62 41.34 -35.63
N ALA A 669 12.71 40.36 -35.57
CA ALA A 669 12.83 39.06 -36.25
C ALA A 669 12.64 39.20 -37.79
N PRO A 670 12.93 38.15 -38.57
CA PRO A 670 11.90 37.12 -38.78
C PRO A 670 12.25 35.76 -38.20
#